data_AF-A0A9D5IHM6-F1
#
_entry.id   AF-A0A9D5IHM6-F1
#
_cell.length_a   1.000
_cell.length_b   1.000
_cell.length_c   1.000
_cell.angle_alpha   90.00
_cell.angle_beta   90.00
_cell.angle_gamma   90.00
#
_symmetry.space_group_name_H-M   'P 1'
#
loop_
_entity.id
_entity.type
_entity.pdbx_description
1 polymer ?
#
loop_
_entity_poly.entity_id
_entity_poly.type
_entity_poly.pdbx_seq_one_letter_code
_entity_poly.pdbx_strand_id
1 'polypeptide(L)'
;MLLFGHTGAGKSALLGALLKSSETQGPTLRGEILETSGRLASIRDAVYRGTELEPSTTELTNYTVRLRPWREEAKVLSEPISVVLNDCSGRAAESLLLHPDAIQDWKTRAPVARAVIDADAIVLMVDGSSDDDELREAFEEFDTFLTIVAQAKASARVVGGFPVLLVLTQCDRLAQPDDTLASWEARVNQRADRAWAKFDAFLKDADPDDGIPSPFLPFGSVDLTVYAVAIRHPQLSGGPTETDSPYKVAELFGDCFSVAKSHRDRVNASDRRLRWTVRFALSFVSFLLLGVVGVVVFQPTPTGPELAERIRGYQQHEPEADVRLAYPALTRNKTVLTGFRDESGFGAVPDDLRRFVIGRVKEIEDYEAFREKLLTFQAPEDTRTLDDLARVEQTLNGELALPSQYAWGKTSSAELRRKWLADAAEIRTAEGEFLEKYRDYVRRGTVLTYSPSLGDNWRAEVGSLLAEAAQPPAPLNDPLPGSPALEQLRGKAVLNWVPYNFERVDQARKSWEFVRERLTHLRDLGDALGLTAGPNRPEAVFVLPEPGPMVDSAKLPGERITALLRGYPRESDDYREWELRNFRDPSISGDLADRLDRSFRVGTRHVQGLLRARMGGDPQQKDTPEWWRATADTLGDAATPFPEWGRFLHLLARLRNASAPNPVAELAAFLRQTKFDMNLQGFDLVLPPDLGLGKVAPAGGLTITITTRGGGQTITRSFKQAGPGIREGAGTSYRFSVEGDAKLTYRPGDELKAELLVRVGTQDCKLVWESPASQAFQFDKLRHEPRLVKPGGTSEPGTGVRLTPTTVSTLPSLPLLFPDVRK
;
A
#
# COMPACT_ATOMS: atom_id res chain seq x y z
N MET A 1 -14.30 -8.33 -17.61
CA MET A 1 -13.74 -7.03 -17.18
C MET A 1 -13.85 -6.94 -15.68
N LEU A 2 -12.84 -6.41 -14.99
CA LEU A 2 -12.82 -6.25 -13.54
C LEU A 2 -12.90 -4.77 -13.15
N LEU A 3 -13.83 -4.41 -12.27
CA LEU A 3 -13.88 -3.11 -11.60
C LEU A 3 -13.12 -3.24 -10.27
N PHE A 4 -12.03 -2.49 -10.13
CA PHE A 4 -11.08 -2.63 -9.02
C PHE A 4 -10.76 -1.25 -8.42
N GLY A 5 -10.70 -1.14 -7.10
CA GLY A 5 -10.41 0.11 -6.40
C GLY A 5 -10.81 0.06 -4.93
N HIS A 6 -10.38 1.04 -4.15
CA HIS A 6 -10.56 1.12 -2.69
C HIS A 6 -12.02 1.09 -2.25
N THR A 7 -12.25 0.88 -0.96
CA THR A 7 -13.55 1.07 -0.34
C THR A 7 -14.05 2.49 -0.57
N GLY A 8 -15.32 2.62 -0.95
CA GLY A 8 -15.92 3.93 -1.23
C GLY A 8 -15.69 4.46 -2.65
N ALA A 9 -14.86 3.84 -3.50
CA ALA A 9 -14.61 4.30 -4.89
C ALA A 9 -15.82 4.23 -5.87
N GLY A 10 -17.06 4.03 -5.38
CA GLY A 10 -18.26 4.10 -6.22
C GLY A 10 -18.48 2.97 -7.23
N LYS A 11 -17.80 1.81 -7.12
CA LYS A 11 -17.87 0.68 -8.07
C LYS A 11 -19.29 0.21 -8.39
N SER A 12 -20.05 -0.19 -7.37
CA SER A 12 -21.43 -0.65 -7.58
C SER A 12 -22.36 0.49 -8.03
N ALA A 13 -22.13 1.72 -7.58
CA ALA A 13 -22.91 2.87 -8.05
C ALA A 13 -22.69 3.14 -9.55
N LEU A 14 -21.46 2.98 -10.03
CA LEU A 14 -21.11 3.10 -11.45
C LEU A 14 -21.80 2.00 -12.29
N LEU A 15 -21.95 0.78 -11.77
CA LEU A 15 -22.72 -0.28 -12.44
C LEU A 15 -24.22 0.05 -12.54
N GLY A 16 -24.79 0.71 -11.52
CA GLY A 16 -26.15 1.26 -11.60
C GLY A 16 -26.28 2.34 -12.67
N ALA A 17 -25.31 3.25 -12.72
CA ALA A 17 -25.24 4.31 -13.73
C ALA A 17 -25.04 3.77 -15.16
N LEU A 18 -24.32 2.65 -15.33
CA LEU A 18 -24.21 1.96 -16.61
C LEU A 18 -25.56 1.51 -17.15
N LEU A 19 -26.41 0.91 -16.30
CA LEU A 19 -27.73 0.48 -16.72
C LEU A 19 -28.62 1.68 -17.08
N LYS A 20 -28.58 2.77 -16.29
CA LYS A 20 -29.27 4.02 -16.64
C LYS A 20 -28.74 4.63 -17.95
N SER A 21 -27.44 4.55 -18.21
CA SER A 21 -26.82 5.01 -19.47
C SER A 21 -27.32 4.19 -20.66
N SER A 22 -27.51 2.88 -20.49
CA SER A 22 -28.10 2.02 -21.52
C SER A 22 -29.51 2.46 -21.92
N GLU A 23 -30.29 2.99 -20.97
CA GLU A 23 -31.67 3.45 -21.21
C GLU A 23 -31.75 4.85 -21.82
N THR A 24 -30.81 5.73 -21.45
CA THR A 24 -30.87 7.17 -21.77
C THR A 24 -29.85 7.60 -22.84
N GLN A 25 -28.76 6.85 -23.01
CA GLN A 25 -27.58 7.19 -23.81
C GLN A 25 -27.14 6.02 -24.71
N GLY A 26 -28.09 5.18 -25.15
CA GLY A 26 -27.83 4.00 -25.97
C GLY A 26 -26.98 4.22 -27.25
N PRO A 27 -27.16 5.32 -28.01
CA PRO A 27 -26.27 5.64 -29.14
C PRO A 27 -24.79 5.79 -28.73
N THR A 28 -24.53 6.49 -27.63
CA THR A 28 -23.18 6.73 -27.09
C THR A 28 -22.56 5.44 -26.56
N LEU A 29 -23.34 4.61 -25.85
CA LEU A 29 -22.93 3.30 -25.37
C LEU A 29 -22.74 2.28 -26.52
N ARG A 30 -23.23 2.61 -27.73
CA ARG A 30 -23.27 1.75 -28.92
C ARG A 30 -24.08 0.45 -28.71
N GLY A 31 -25.01 0.48 -27.76
CA GLY A 31 -25.82 -0.68 -27.41
C GLY A 31 -26.76 -0.46 -26.23
N GLU A 32 -27.67 -1.42 -26.07
CA GLU A 32 -28.58 -1.57 -24.95
C GLU A 32 -28.12 -2.77 -24.11
N ILE A 33 -28.08 -2.61 -22.79
CA ILE A 33 -27.64 -3.66 -21.87
C ILE A 33 -28.82 -4.54 -21.49
N LEU A 34 -28.71 -5.83 -21.79
CA LEU A 34 -29.61 -6.87 -21.30
C LEU A 34 -28.91 -7.65 -20.19
N GLU A 35 -29.43 -7.53 -18.98
CA GLU A 35 -28.95 -8.24 -17.79
C GLU A 35 -30.05 -9.18 -17.29
N THR A 36 -29.70 -10.45 -17.05
CA THR A 36 -30.70 -11.50 -16.80
C THR A 36 -31.06 -11.72 -15.34
N SER A 37 -30.22 -11.30 -14.38
CA SER A 37 -30.45 -11.54 -12.95
C SER A 37 -31.38 -10.51 -12.28
N GLY A 38 -31.58 -9.35 -12.90
CA GLY A 38 -32.30 -8.22 -12.32
C GLY A 38 -31.51 -7.44 -11.27
N ARG A 39 -30.31 -7.89 -10.88
CA ARG A 39 -29.52 -7.25 -9.82
C ARG A 39 -29.04 -5.86 -10.23
N LEU A 40 -28.62 -5.65 -11.48
CA LEU A 40 -28.21 -4.32 -11.95
C LEU A 40 -29.39 -3.34 -11.93
N ALA A 41 -30.61 -3.80 -12.19
CA ALA A 41 -31.82 -2.97 -12.09
C ALA A 41 -32.06 -2.52 -10.64
N SER A 42 -31.91 -3.43 -9.66
CA SER A 42 -32.01 -3.08 -8.24
C SER A 42 -30.94 -2.07 -7.80
N ILE A 43 -29.70 -2.22 -8.27
CA ILE A 43 -28.60 -1.28 -7.98
C ILE A 43 -28.89 0.08 -8.59
N ARG A 44 -29.29 0.15 -9.87
CA ARG A 44 -29.73 1.38 -10.53
C ARG A 44 -30.83 2.07 -9.70
N ASP A 45 -31.88 1.34 -9.36
CA ASP A 45 -33.02 1.92 -8.62
C ASP A 45 -32.60 2.46 -7.26
N ALA A 46 -31.74 1.76 -6.52
CA ALA A 46 -31.20 2.25 -5.25
C ALA A 46 -30.37 3.52 -5.44
N VAL A 47 -29.43 3.53 -6.39
CA VAL A 47 -28.58 4.70 -6.71
C VAL A 47 -29.42 5.92 -7.06
N TYR A 48 -30.43 5.77 -7.94
CA TYR A 48 -31.23 6.92 -8.41
C TYR A 48 -32.34 7.35 -7.44
N ARG A 49 -32.83 6.45 -6.59
CA ARG A 49 -33.74 6.81 -5.48
C ARG A 49 -33.03 7.36 -4.25
N GLY A 50 -31.69 7.40 -4.24
CA GLY A 50 -30.91 7.82 -3.08
C GLY A 50 -31.01 6.84 -1.90
N THR A 51 -31.32 5.57 -2.20
CA THR A 51 -31.30 4.49 -1.21
C THR A 51 -29.85 4.05 -1.02
N GLU A 52 -29.43 3.87 0.23
CA GLU A 52 -28.10 3.36 0.54
C GLU A 52 -27.93 1.96 -0.09
N LEU A 53 -26.86 1.77 -0.86
CA LEU A 53 -26.52 0.46 -1.40
C LEU A 53 -25.94 -0.39 -0.27
N GLU A 54 -26.51 -1.56 -0.04
CA GLU A 54 -25.92 -2.48 0.93
C GLU A 54 -24.50 -2.88 0.49
N PRO A 55 -23.51 -2.80 1.40
CA PRO A 55 -22.15 -3.23 1.10
C PRO A 55 -22.16 -4.71 0.66
N SER A 56 -21.52 -5.02 -0.45
CA SER A 56 -21.35 -6.42 -0.87
C SER A 56 -20.61 -7.19 0.23
N THR A 57 -21.25 -8.21 0.77
CA THR A 57 -20.63 -9.16 1.71
C THR A 57 -19.73 -10.17 1.01
N THR A 58 -19.83 -10.26 -0.32
CA THR A 58 -18.99 -11.13 -1.15
C THR A 58 -17.79 -10.36 -1.68
N GLU A 59 -16.62 -11.01 -1.73
CA GLU A 59 -15.39 -10.42 -2.27
C GLU A 59 -15.48 -10.04 -3.75
N LEU A 60 -16.26 -10.80 -4.52
CA LEU A 60 -16.44 -10.62 -5.95
C LEU A 60 -17.88 -10.95 -6.35
N THR A 61 -18.56 -10.01 -7.01
CA THR A 61 -19.87 -10.24 -7.62
C THR A 61 -19.78 -10.18 -9.15
N ASN A 62 -20.33 -11.18 -9.83
CA ASN A 62 -20.27 -11.27 -11.28
C ASN A 62 -21.63 -10.91 -11.92
N TYR A 63 -21.62 -10.01 -12.90
CA TYR A 63 -22.79 -9.65 -13.70
C TYR A 63 -22.55 -10.04 -15.15
N THR A 64 -23.38 -10.94 -15.68
CA THR A 64 -23.32 -11.31 -17.10
C THR A 64 -24.27 -10.40 -17.87
N VAL A 65 -23.70 -9.51 -18.66
CA VAL A 65 -24.46 -8.56 -19.49
C VAL A 65 -24.31 -8.92 -20.96
N ARG A 66 -25.40 -8.77 -21.71
CA ARG A 66 -25.40 -8.86 -23.16
C ARG A 66 -25.67 -7.47 -23.72
N LEU A 67 -24.67 -6.90 -24.38
CA LEU A 67 -24.81 -5.65 -25.12
C LEU A 67 -25.51 -5.97 -26.45
N ARG A 68 -26.80 -5.64 -26.54
CA ARG A 68 -27.54 -5.67 -27.80
C ARG A 68 -27.13 -4.42 -28.61
N PRO A 69 -26.75 -4.54 -29.88
CA PRO A 69 -26.37 -3.38 -30.68
C PRO A 69 -27.51 -2.36 -30.76
N TRP A 70 -27.15 -1.08 -30.64
CA TRP A 70 -28.12 -0.01 -30.83
C TRP A 70 -28.55 0.02 -32.29
N ARG A 71 -29.84 0.21 -32.53
CA ARG A 71 -30.43 0.27 -33.88
C ARG A 71 -30.87 1.69 -34.16
N GLU A 72 -30.20 2.32 -35.10
CA GLU A 72 -30.69 3.52 -35.75
C GLU A 72 -31.34 3.04 -37.07
N GLU A 73 -32.68 3.05 -37.10
CA GLU A 73 -33.48 2.43 -38.16
C GLU A 73 -33.19 0.91 -38.34
N ALA A 74 -32.87 0.46 -39.56
CA ALA A 74 -32.57 -0.93 -39.89
C ALA A 74 -31.06 -1.28 -39.81
N LYS A 75 -30.18 -0.29 -39.55
CA LYS A 75 -28.73 -0.50 -39.54
C LYS A 75 -28.23 -0.83 -38.13
N VAL A 76 -27.54 -1.96 -38.01
CA VAL A 76 -26.95 -2.42 -36.76
C VAL A 76 -25.55 -1.79 -36.63
N LEU A 77 -25.30 -1.05 -35.54
CA LEU A 77 -24.02 -0.32 -35.34
C LEU A 77 -22.85 -1.22 -34.90
N SER A 78 -23.14 -2.38 -34.30
CA SER A 78 -22.13 -3.29 -33.74
C SER A 78 -22.61 -4.74 -33.72
N GLU A 79 -21.71 -5.69 -33.50
CA GLU A 79 -22.12 -7.08 -33.21
C GLU A 79 -22.53 -7.20 -31.74
N PRO A 80 -23.50 -8.06 -31.38
CA PRO A 80 -23.82 -8.32 -29.98
C PRO A 80 -22.60 -8.85 -29.22
N ILE A 81 -22.35 -8.31 -28.03
CA ILE A 81 -21.22 -8.71 -27.18
C ILE A 81 -21.78 -9.24 -25.86
N SER A 82 -21.26 -10.37 -25.38
CA SER A 82 -21.48 -10.84 -24.01
C SER A 82 -20.26 -10.51 -23.17
N VAL A 83 -20.48 -9.80 -22.07
CA VAL A 83 -19.42 -9.35 -21.16
C VAL A 83 -19.77 -9.82 -19.76
N VAL A 84 -18.76 -10.30 -19.04
CA VAL A 84 -18.85 -10.51 -17.59
C VAL A 84 -18.19 -9.33 -16.90
N LEU A 85 -18.96 -8.59 -16.12
CA LEU A 85 -18.51 -7.51 -15.25
C LEU A 85 -18.28 -8.10 -13.86
N ASN A 86 -17.05 -8.04 -13.37
CA ASN A 86 -16.70 -8.47 -12.04
C ASN A 86 -16.57 -7.23 -11.14
N ASP A 87 -17.46 -7.08 -10.16
CA ASP A 87 -17.42 -6.03 -9.14
C ASP A 87 -16.67 -6.57 -7.92
N CYS A 88 -15.46 -6.08 -7.70
CA CYS A 88 -14.66 -6.42 -6.53
C CYS A 88 -15.12 -5.58 -5.33
N SER A 89 -15.26 -6.18 -4.15
CA SER A 89 -15.54 -5.38 -2.95
C SER A 89 -14.32 -4.53 -2.57
N GLY A 90 -14.53 -3.33 -2.02
CA GLY A 90 -13.43 -2.45 -1.62
C GLY A 90 -12.46 -3.11 -0.64
N ARG A 91 -12.99 -3.85 0.33
CA ARG A 91 -12.19 -4.62 1.31
C ARG A 91 -11.35 -5.72 0.66
N ALA A 92 -11.91 -6.41 -0.34
CA ALA A 92 -11.17 -7.46 -1.04
C ALA A 92 -10.11 -6.89 -1.98
N ALA A 93 -10.38 -5.73 -2.60
CA ALA A 93 -9.39 -4.97 -3.35
C ALA A 93 -8.23 -4.53 -2.45
N GLU A 94 -8.52 -3.90 -1.31
CA GLU A 94 -7.52 -3.52 -0.30
C GLU A 94 -6.72 -4.72 0.18
N SER A 95 -7.39 -5.84 0.51
CA SER A 95 -6.70 -7.06 0.91
C SER A 95 -5.76 -7.60 -0.18
N LEU A 96 -6.13 -7.46 -1.46
CA LEU A 96 -5.29 -7.91 -2.57
C LEU A 96 -4.14 -6.93 -2.86
N LEU A 97 -4.36 -5.61 -2.69
CA LEU A 97 -3.32 -4.59 -2.77
C LEU A 97 -2.24 -4.82 -1.70
N LEU A 98 -2.65 -5.25 -0.50
CA LEU A 98 -1.74 -5.57 0.61
C LEU A 98 -1.03 -6.92 0.45
N HIS A 99 -1.66 -7.88 -0.24
CA HIS A 99 -1.14 -9.24 -0.44
C HIS A 99 -1.21 -9.67 -1.91
N PRO A 100 -0.48 -8.98 -2.81
CA PRO A 100 -0.59 -9.19 -4.25
C PRO A 100 0.03 -10.51 -4.73
N ASP A 101 0.81 -11.20 -3.88
CA ASP A 101 1.40 -12.53 -4.17
C ASP A 101 0.36 -13.57 -4.60
N ALA A 102 -0.89 -13.42 -4.15
CA ALA A 102 -2.00 -14.29 -4.54
C ALA A 102 -2.29 -14.26 -6.06
N ILE A 103 -1.84 -13.23 -6.78
CA ILE A 103 -1.97 -13.08 -8.24
C ILE A 103 -0.90 -13.89 -8.99
N GLN A 104 0.29 -14.07 -8.38
CA GLN A 104 1.39 -14.83 -9.00
C GLN A 104 1.12 -16.34 -8.98
N ASP A 105 0.32 -16.83 -8.02
CA ASP A 105 -0.11 -18.23 -8.00
C ASP A 105 -1.21 -18.49 -9.03
N TRP A 106 -0.86 -19.10 -10.17
CA TRP A 106 -1.82 -19.49 -11.20
C TRP A 106 -2.89 -20.48 -10.70
N LYS A 107 -2.65 -21.18 -9.58
CA LYS A 107 -3.61 -22.07 -8.90
C LYS A 107 -4.41 -21.39 -7.80
N THR A 108 -4.28 -20.08 -7.64
CA THR A 108 -4.97 -19.33 -6.59
C THR A 108 -6.46 -19.63 -6.58
N ARG A 109 -6.99 -19.90 -5.38
CA ARG A 109 -8.42 -20.07 -5.14
C ARG A 109 -9.10 -18.76 -4.70
N ALA A 110 -8.33 -17.69 -4.50
CA ALA A 110 -8.87 -16.39 -4.13
C ALA A 110 -9.68 -15.81 -5.30
N PRO A 111 -11.00 -15.59 -5.16
CA PRO A 111 -11.86 -15.17 -6.28
C PRO A 111 -11.37 -13.91 -6.97
N VAL A 112 -10.92 -12.90 -6.22
CA VAL A 112 -10.46 -11.62 -6.78
C VAL A 112 -9.15 -11.78 -7.53
N ALA A 113 -8.15 -12.46 -6.95
CA ALA A 113 -6.87 -12.72 -7.63
C ALA A 113 -7.10 -13.50 -8.94
N ARG A 114 -7.98 -14.50 -8.91
CA ARG A 114 -8.37 -15.23 -10.12
C ARG A 114 -9.05 -14.32 -11.15
N ALA A 115 -9.93 -13.43 -10.72
CA ALA A 115 -10.59 -12.47 -11.61
C ALA A 115 -9.61 -11.47 -12.24
N VAL A 116 -8.54 -11.08 -11.53
CA VAL A 116 -7.44 -10.26 -12.07
C VAL A 116 -6.69 -11.02 -13.19
N ILE A 117 -6.34 -12.28 -12.94
CA ILE A 117 -5.65 -13.16 -13.91
C ILE A 117 -6.52 -13.41 -15.14
N ASP A 118 -7.83 -13.63 -14.96
CA ASP A 118 -8.74 -13.99 -16.06
C ASP A 118 -9.35 -12.78 -16.78
N ALA A 119 -9.24 -11.57 -16.22
CA ALA A 119 -9.81 -10.37 -16.84
C ALA A 119 -9.13 -10.05 -18.19
N ASP A 120 -9.95 -9.62 -19.16
CA ASP A 120 -9.49 -9.06 -20.44
C ASP A 120 -9.21 -7.55 -20.38
N ALA A 121 -9.67 -6.88 -19.32
CA ALA A 121 -9.41 -5.47 -19.01
C ALA A 121 -9.67 -5.21 -17.51
N ILE A 122 -8.90 -4.31 -16.92
CA ILE A 122 -9.09 -3.82 -15.54
C ILE A 122 -9.46 -2.33 -15.57
N VAL A 123 -10.49 -1.97 -14.82
CA VAL A 123 -10.91 -0.59 -14.57
C VAL A 123 -10.48 -0.23 -13.14
N LEU A 124 -9.42 0.56 -13.01
CA LEU A 124 -8.94 1.09 -11.74
C LEU A 124 -9.75 2.31 -11.36
N MET A 125 -10.41 2.28 -10.22
CA MET A 125 -11.37 3.31 -9.80
C MET A 125 -10.85 4.04 -8.57
N VAL A 126 -10.79 5.37 -8.65
CA VAL A 126 -10.47 6.26 -7.53
C VAL A 126 -11.61 7.25 -7.32
N ASP A 127 -11.77 7.75 -6.11
CA ASP A 127 -12.68 8.86 -5.84
C ASP A 127 -12.08 10.14 -6.43
N GLY A 128 -12.74 10.74 -7.42
CA GLY A 128 -12.29 11.98 -8.05
C GLY A 128 -12.40 13.19 -7.12
N SER A 129 -13.20 13.09 -6.06
CA SER A 129 -13.40 14.12 -5.04
C SER A 129 -12.43 14.04 -3.86
N SER A 130 -11.66 12.95 -3.75
CA SER A 130 -10.54 12.84 -2.82
C SER A 130 -9.56 13.98 -2.97
N ASP A 131 -8.76 14.24 -1.94
CA ASP A 131 -7.70 15.23 -2.02
C ASP A 131 -6.47 14.73 -2.81
N ASP A 132 -5.40 15.51 -2.82
CA ASP A 132 -4.20 15.18 -3.58
C ASP A 132 -3.31 14.12 -2.93
N ASP A 133 -3.38 13.98 -1.61
CA ASP A 133 -2.61 13.01 -0.83
C ASP A 133 -3.30 11.64 -0.90
N GLU A 134 -4.62 11.60 -0.76
CA GLU A 134 -5.44 10.40 -0.94
C GLU A 134 -5.28 9.81 -2.35
N LEU A 135 -5.29 10.65 -3.41
CA LEU A 135 -5.02 10.17 -4.77
C LEU A 135 -3.61 9.61 -4.93
N ARG A 136 -2.62 10.23 -4.28
CA ARG A 136 -1.22 9.77 -4.35
C ARG A 136 -1.08 8.41 -3.68
N GLU A 137 -1.64 8.23 -2.50
CA GLU A 137 -1.67 6.95 -1.78
C GLU A 137 -2.35 5.86 -2.62
N ALA A 138 -3.50 6.16 -3.24
CA ALA A 138 -4.16 5.22 -4.15
C ALA A 138 -3.29 4.82 -5.35
N PHE A 139 -2.50 5.75 -5.90
CA PHE A 139 -1.60 5.48 -7.03
C PHE A 139 -0.40 4.62 -6.62
N GLU A 140 0.21 4.89 -5.46
CA GLU A 140 1.30 4.08 -4.90
C GLU A 140 0.87 2.62 -4.70
N GLU A 141 -0.34 2.39 -4.20
CA GLU A 141 -0.87 1.04 -4.05
C GLU A 141 -1.18 0.36 -5.39
N PHE A 142 -1.72 1.11 -6.36
CA PHE A 142 -1.98 0.57 -7.70
C PHE A 142 -0.71 0.21 -8.47
N ASP A 143 0.39 0.90 -8.23
CA ASP A 143 1.67 0.57 -8.88
C ASP A 143 2.19 -0.80 -8.50
N THR A 144 2.24 -1.06 -7.19
CA THR A 144 2.65 -2.36 -6.64
C THR A 144 1.75 -3.46 -7.24
N PHE A 145 0.45 -3.21 -7.29
CA PHE A 145 -0.51 -4.11 -7.89
C PHE A 145 -0.26 -4.32 -9.39
N LEU A 146 -0.10 -3.26 -10.18
CA LEU A 146 0.09 -3.33 -11.63
C LEU A 146 1.40 -4.01 -12.01
N THR A 147 2.45 -3.81 -11.24
CA THR A 147 3.74 -4.51 -11.39
C THR A 147 3.54 -6.02 -11.29
N ILE A 148 2.76 -6.47 -10.30
CA ILE A 148 2.51 -7.89 -10.06
C ILE A 148 1.53 -8.47 -11.09
N VAL A 149 0.51 -7.70 -11.49
CA VAL A 149 -0.37 -8.08 -12.61
C VAL A 149 0.43 -8.24 -13.89
N ALA A 150 1.35 -7.33 -14.19
CA ALA A 150 2.21 -7.42 -15.35
C ALA A 150 3.06 -8.71 -15.32
N GLN A 151 3.68 -9.03 -14.19
CA GLN A 151 4.45 -10.27 -14.02
C GLN A 151 3.59 -11.54 -14.19
N ALA A 152 2.36 -11.53 -13.64
CA ALA A 152 1.44 -12.65 -13.78
C ALA A 152 0.97 -12.84 -15.24
N LYS A 153 0.62 -11.74 -15.94
CA LYS A 153 0.20 -11.77 -17.36
C LYS A 153 1.36 -12.14 -18.29
N ALA A 154 2.58 -11.70 -17.99
CA ALA A 154 3.81 -12.11 -18.65
C ALA A 154 4.02 -13.62 -18.57
N SER A 155 3.87 -14.18 -17.37
CA SER A 155 4.00 -15.63 -17.13
C SER A 155 2.93 -16.44 -17.87
N ALA A 156 1.73 -15.87 -18.03
CA ALA A 156 0.65 -16.45 -18.83
C ALA A 156 0.84 -16.31 -20.36
N ARG A 157 1.96 -15.72 -20.83
CA ARG A 157 2.30 -15.50 -22.25
C ARG A 157 1.25 -14.71 -23.02
N VAL A 158 0.56 -13.78 -22.35
CA VAL A 158 -0.42 -12.91 -23.00
C VAL A 158 0.31 -11.90 -23.88
N VAL A 159 0.03 -11.92 -25.18
CA VAL A 159 0.70 -11.05 -26.17
C VAL A 159 -0.19 -9.84 -26.47
N GLY A 160 0.37 -8.63 -26.41
CA GLY A 160 -0.19 -7.44 -27.07
C GLY A 160 -0.89 -6.41 -26.17
N GLY A 161 -0.26 -6.02 -25.06
CA GLY A 161 -0.67 -4.91 -24.19
C GLY A 161 -1.94 -5.23 -23.41
N PHE A 162 -1.85 -5.23 -22.09
CA PHE A 162 -2.99 -5.50 -21.21
C PHE A 162 -3.75 -4.19 -20.92
N PRO A 163 -5.07 -4.11 -21.23
CA PRO A 163 -5.81 -2.88 -21.02
C PRO A 163 -6.08 -2.56 -19.55
N VAL A 164 -5.64 -1.39 -19.12
CA VAL A 164 -5.93 -0.83 -17.80
C VAL A 164 -6.45 0.59 -17.96
N LEU A 165 -7.66 0.85 -17.46
CA LEU A 165 -8.31 2.16 -17.55
C LEU A 165 -8.38 2.77 -16.16
N LEU A 166 -7.90 4.01 -15.99
CA LEU A 166 -8.02 4.74 -14.73
C LEU A 166 -9.28 5.60 -14.78
N VAL A 167 -10.14 5.46 -13.77
CA VAL A 167 -11.45 6.11 -13.72
C VAL A 167 -11.59 6.90 -12.43
N LEU A 168 -11.67 8.23 -12.58
CA LEU A 168 -12.09 9.13 -11.52
C LEU A 168 -13.61 9.07 -11.39
N THR A 169 -14.07 8.56 -10.26
CA THR A 169 -15.50 8.44 -9.94
C THR A 169 -16.00 9.60 -9.10
N GLN A 170 -17.30 9.68 -8.86
CA GLN A 170 -17.90 10.66 -7.95
C GLN A 170 -17.59 12.11 -8.32
N CYS A 171 -17.35 12.38 -9.61
CA CYS A 171 -17.05 13.74 -10.07
C CYS A 171 -18.24 14.70 -9.91
N ASP A 172 -19.45 14.20 -9.64
CA ASP A 172 -20.59 15.01 -9.20
C ASP A 172 -20.29 15.78 -7.90
N ARG A 173 -19.45 15.24 -7.01
CA ARG A 173 -19.05 15.89 -5.75
C ARG A 173 -18.06 17.04 -5.93
N LEU A 174 -17.49 17.20 -7.12
CA LEU A 174 -16.61 18.33 -7.45
C LEU A 174 -17.38 19.64 -7.69
N ALA A 175 -18.72 19.56 -7.80
CA ALA A 175 -19.58 20.73 -8.00
C ALA A 175 -19.58 21.66 -6.77
N GLN A 176 -19.45 22.97 -7.02
CA GLN A 176 -19.59 24.01 -6.02
C GLN A 176 -20.97 24.72 -6.13
N PRO A 177 -21.45 25.37 -5.05
CA PRO A 177 -22.79 25.97 -5.01
C PRO A 177 -23.09 26.98 -6.14
N ASP A 178 -22.07 27.66 -6.66
CA ASP A 178 -22.20 28.69 -7.70
C ASP A 178 -21.71 28.21 -9.08
N ASP A 179 -21.47 26.90 -9.26
CA ASP A 179 -21.02 26.38 -10.54
C ASP A 179 -22.12 26.48 -11.62
N THR A 180 -21.66 26.73 -12.85
CA THR A 180 -22.41 26.47 -14.08
C THR A 180 -22.01 25.08 -14.59
N LEU A 181 -22.80 24.49 -15.50
CA LEU A 181 -22.40 23.22 -16.14
C LEU A 181 -20.98 23.29 -16.72
N ALA A 182 -20.66 24.39 -17.43
CA ALA A 182 -19.36 24.59 -18.04
C ALA A 182 -18.21 24.72 -17.02
N SER A 183 -18.42 25.39 -15.89
CA SER A 183 -17.37 25.54 -14.86
C SER A 183 -17.11 24.23 -14.12
N TRP A 184 -18.16 23.44 -13.86
CA TRP A 184 -18.01 22.11 -13.31
C TRP A 184 -17.31 21.16 -14.28
N GLU A 185 -17.70 21.12 -15.56
CA GLU A 185 -17.03 20.29 -16.57
C GLU A 185 -15.55 20.66 -16.73
N ALA A 186 -15.23 21.96 -16.74
CA ALA A 186 -13.84 22.44 -16.76
C ALA A 186 -13.05 21.94 -15.55
N ARG A 187 -13.65 21.96 -14.35
CA ARG A 187 -13.04 21.45 -13.11
C ARG A 187 -12.84 19.93 -13.13
N VAL A 188 -13.81 19.19 -13.65
CA VAL A 188 -13.73 17.73 -13.83
C VAL A 188 -12.59 17.38 -14.80
N ASN A 189 -12.51 18.07 -15.95
CA ASN A 189 -11.43 17.86 -16.92
C ASN A 189 -10.07 18.24 -16.32
N GLN A 190 -9.97 19.36 -15.60
CA GLN A 190 -8.75 19.74 -14.88
C GLN A 190 -8.32 18.67 -13.86
N ARG A 191 -9.28 18.07 -13.14
CA ARG A 191 -8.99 16.98 -12.19
C ARG A 191 -8.50 15.74 -12.92
N ALA A 192 -9.08 15.40 -14.06
CA ALA A 192 -8.65 14.30 -14.93
C ALA A 192 -7.23 14.52 -15.47
N ASP A 193 -6.94 15.69 -16.03
CA ASP A 193 -5.62 16.06 -16.55
C ASP A 193 -4.55 16.00 -15.44
N ARG A 194 -4.91 16.46 -14.24
CA ARG A 194 -4.01 16.42 -13.09
C ARG A 194 -3.77 15.00 -12.58
N ALA A 195 -4.80 14.17 -12.50
CA ALA A 195 -4.67 12.76 -12.14
C ALA A 195 -3.83 12.01 -13.17
N TRP A 196 -4.06 12.28 -14.47
CA TRP A 196 -3.24 11.74 -15.55
C TRP A 196 -1.79 12.17 -15.41
N ALA A 197 -1.51 13.47 -15.26
CA ALA A 197 -0.15 13.97 -15.13
C ALA A 197 0.58 13.39 -13.92
N LYS A 198 -0.12 13.23 -12.77
CA LYS A 198 0.45 12.59 -11.58
C LYS A 198 0.71 11.11 -11.80
N PHE A 199 -0.23 10.38 -12.42
CA PHE A 199 -0.06 8.96 -12.67
C PHE A 199 1.01 8.69 -13.74
N ASP A 200 1.08 9.53 -14.78
CA ASP A 200 2.13 9.48 -15.81
C ASP A 200 3.51 9.85 -15.25
N ALA A 201 3.60 10.92 -14.43
CA ALA A 201 4.83 11.25 -13.72
C ALA A 201 5.25 10.11 -12.79
N PHE A 202 4.30 9.54 -12.05
CA PHE A 202 4.54 8.41 -11.17
C PHE A 202 5.05 7.18 -11.94
N LEU A 203 4.42 6.86 -13.07
CA LEU A 203 4.89 5.80 -13.97
C LEU A 203 6.34 6.08 -14.41
N LYS A 204 6.67 7.32 -14.79
CA LYS A 204 7.98 7.74 -15.31
C LYS A 204 9.07 7.84 -14.24
N ASP A 205 8.72 8.27 -13.03
CA ASP A 205 9.60 8.43 -11.87
C ASP A 205 9.93 7.09 -11.20
N ALA A 206 9.33 5.98 -11.65
CA ALA A 206 9.87 4.63 -11.45
C ALA A 206 11.17 4.44 -12.27
N ASP A 207 12.12 5.33 -12.03
CA ASP A 207 13.46 5.35 -12.58
C ASP A 207 14.23 4.16 -12.00
N PRO A 208 15.04 3.46 -12.80
CA PRO A 208 15.71 2.26 -12.37
C PRO A 208 16.94 2.62 -11.54
N ASP A 209 16.84 2.44 -10.22
CA ASP A 209 17.95 2.69 -9.29
C ASP A 209 19.23 1.86 -9.60
N ASP A 210 19.18 0.89 -10.55
CA ASP A 210 20.30 0.00 -10.89
C ASP A 210 20.79 0.06 -12.36
N GLY A 211 20.40 1.06 -13.16
CA GLY A 211 20.88 1.18 -14.55
C GLY A 211 20.41 0.05 -15.50
N ILE A 212 19.46 -0.77 -15.06
CA ILE A 212 18.66 -1.66 -15.90
C ILE A 212 17.55 -0.77 -16.49
N PRO A 213 17.46 -0.55 -17.82
CA PRO A 213 16.47 0.37 -18.38
C PRO A 213 15.08 0.12 -17.79
N SER A 214 14.41 1.20 -17.35
CA SER A 214 13.12 1.17 -16.65
C SER A 214 12.20 0.15 -17.33
N PRO A 215 11.69 -0.85 -16.58
CA PRO A 215 10.89 -1.94 -17.11
C PRO A 215 9.47 -1.44 -17.38
N PHE A 216 9.33 -0.44 -18.25
CA PHE A 216 8.09 -0.18 -18.93
C PHE A 216 7.79 -1.37 -19.86
N LEU A 217 7.25 -2.38 -19.20
CA LEU A 217 6.48 -3.54 -19.65
C LEU A 217 7.07 -4.25 -20.87
N PRO A 218 7.90 -5.29 -20.68
CA PRO A 218 8.23 -6.25 -21.75
C PRO A 218 7.01 -6.98 -22.38
N PHE A 219 5.77 -6.59 -22.04
CA PHE A 219 4.51 -7.14 -22.56
C PHE A 219 3.51 -6.06 -23.02
N GLY A 220 3.96 -5.09 -23.81
CA GLY A 220 3.07 -4.13 -24.46
C GLY A 220 2.57 -3.04 -23.51
N SER A 221 2.43 -1.83 -24.06
CA SER A 221 1.99 -0.64 -23.35
C SER A 221 0.72 -0.90 -22.55
N VAL A 222 0.75 -0.63 -21.25
CA VAL A 222 -0.48 -0.31 -20.51
C VAL A 222 -1.03 0.95 -21.18
N ASP A 223 -2.12 0.78 -21.92
CA ASP A 223 -2.80 1.88 -22.60
C ASP A 223 -3.65 2.60 -21.56
N LEU A 224 -3.01 3.51 -20.83
CA LEU A 224 -3.64 4.25 -19.75
C LEU A 224 -4.55 5.33 -20.35
N THR A 225 -5.85 5.10 -20.28
CA THR A 225 -6.85 6.13 -20.55
C THR A 225 -7.50 6.57 -19.24
N VAL A 226 -7.53 7.88 -18.99
CA VAL A 226 -8.18 8.46 -17.82
C VAL A 226 -9.59 8.91 -18.18
N TYR A 227 -10.59 8.38 -17.49
CA TYR A 227 -11.99 8.83 -17.57
C TYR A 227 -12.39 9.53 -16.29
N ALA A 228 -13.15 10.60 -16.39
CA ALA A 228 -13.81 11.21 -15.25
C ALA A 228 -15.33 11.07 -15.44
N VAL A 229 -15.96 10.38 -14.50
CA VAL A 229 -17.37 9.98 -14.59
C VAL A 229 -18.13 10.39 -13.33
N ALA A 230 -19.40 10.67 -13.52
CA ALA A 230 -20.33 10.92 -12.43
C ALA A 230 -21.62 10.14 -12.65
N ILE A 231 -22.21 9.66 -11.55
CA ILE A 231 -23.47 8.90 -11.62
C ILE A 231 -24.65 9.80 -11.98
N ARG A 232 -24.53 11.12 -11.82
CA ARG A 232 -25.54 12.13 -12.14
C ARG A 232 -24.88 13.43 -12.59
N HIS A 233 -25.61 14.26 -13.33
CA HIS A 233 -25.25 15.66 -13.45
C HIS A 233 -25.61 16.39 -12.14
N PRO A 234 -24.69 17.20 -11.56
CA PRO A 234 -25.04 18.07 -10.45
C PRO A 234 -26.11 19.09 -10.86
N GLN A 235 -26.94 19.52 -9.91
CA GLN A 235 -27.99 20.52 -10.14
C GLN A 235 -27.38 21.91 -10.32
N LEU A 236 -26.94 22.23 -11.54
CA LEU A 236 -26.23 23.47 -11.87
C LEU A 236 -27.04 24.36 -12.82
N SER A 237 -26.74 25.66 -12.77
CA SER A 237 -27.30 26.62 -13.72
C SER A 237 -26.85 26.30 -15.15
N GLY A 238 -27.83 26.23 -16.07
CA GLY A 238 -27.58 25.83 -17.47
C GLY A 238 -27.33 24.34 -17.68
N GLY A 239 -27.50 23.50 -16.66
CA GLY A 239 -27.43 22.04 -16.78
C GLY A 239 -28.62 21.43 -17.53
N PRO A 240 -28.52 20.15 -17.95
CA PRO A 240 -29.64 19.43 -18.54
C PRO A 240 -30.82 19.37 -17.56
N THR A 241 -32.05 19.45 -18.09
CA THR A 241 -33.28 19.35 -17.30
C THR A 241 -33.43 17.99 -16.60
N GLU A 242 -32.86 16.92 -17.16
CA GLU A 242 -32.82 15.60 -16.54
C GLU A 242 -31.54 15.45 -15.71
N THR A 243 -31.65 15.73 -14.40
CA THR A 243 -30.53 15.63 -13.44
C THR A 243 -30.05 14.20 -13.21
N ASP A 244 -30.89 13.22 -13.53
CA ASP A 244 -30.60 11.78 -13.35
C ASP A 244 -29.89 11.15 -14.56
N SER A 245 -29.45 11.95 -15.53
CA SER A 245 -28.57 11.45 -16.60
C SER A 245 -27.15 11.21 -16.05
N PRO A 246 -26.54 10.04 -16.29
CA PRO A 246 -25.12 9.80 -16.03
C PRO A 246 -24.23 10.73 -16.88
N TYR A 247 -23.06 11.10 -16.35
CA TYR A 247 -22.05 11.87 -17.07
C TYR A 247 -20.86 10.99 -17.47
N LYS A 248 -20.60 10.90 -18.78
CA LYS A 248 -19.49 10.13 -19.41
C LYS A 248 -19.46 8.61 -19.15
N VAL A 249 -20.48 8.05 -18.50
CA VAL A 249 -20.55 6.62 -18.18
C VAL A 249 -20.76 5.77 -19.44
N ALA A 250 -21.59 6.23 -20.38
CA ALA A 250 -21.83 5.53 -21.65
C ALA A 250 -20.54 5.41 -22.48
N GLU A 251 -19.77 6.49 -22.57
CA GLU A 251 -18.49 6.59 -23.26
C GLU A 251 -17.47 5.64 -22.62
N LEU A 252 -17.29 5.71 -21.30
CA LEU A 252 -16.40 4.82 -20.55
C LEU A 252 -16.69 3.34 -20.86
N PHE A 253 -17.94 2.90 -20.73
CA PHE A 253 -18.25 1.49 -20.94
C PHE A 253 -18.24 1.08 -22.41
N GLY A 254 -18.61 1.97 -23.33
CA GLY A 254 -18.46 1.74 -24.77
C GLY A 254 -17.02 1.43 -25.14
N ASP A 255 -16.07 2.21 -24.62
CA ASP A 255 -14.65 2.03 -24.87
C ASP A 255 -14.08 0.84 -24.11
N CYS A 256 -14.43 0.64 -22.83
CA CYS A 256 -14.10 -0.56 -22.06
C CYS A 256 -14.49 -1.86 -22.78
N PHE A 257 -15.71 -1.95 -23.32
CA PHE A 257 -16.17 -3.13 -24.05
C PHE A 257 -15.41 -3.33 -25.36
N SER A 258 -15.16 -2.24 -26.09
CA SER A 258 -14.38 -2.26 -27.33
C SER A 258 -12.94 -2.75 -27.10
N VAL A 259 -12.28 -2.21 -26.08
CA VAL A 259 -10.89 -2.51 -25.74
C VAL A 259 -10.76 -3.93 -25.19
N ALA A 260 -11.67 -4.37 -24.31
CA ALA A 260 -11.70 -5.75 -23.80
C ALA A 260 -11.94 -6.78 -24.92
N LYS A 261 -12.88 -6.52 -25.84
CA LYS A 261 -13.10 -7.37 -27.03
C LYS A 261 -11.84 -7.43 -27.90
N SER A 262 -11.23 -6.28 -28.18
CA SER A 262 -10.02 -6.19 -28.99
C SER A 262 -8.86 -6.99 -28.38
N HIS A 263 -8.67 -6.90 -27.07
CA HIS A 263 -7.67 -7.71 -26.36
C HIS A 263 -7.98 -9.21 -26.48
N ARG A 264 -9.22 -9.62 -26.22
CA ARG A 264 -9.66 -11.02 -26.33
C ARG A 264 -9.44 -11.59 -27.74
N ASP A 265 -9.73 -10.81 -28.78
CA ASP A 265 -9.51 -11.20 -30.17
C ASP A 265 -8.02 -11.35 -30.50
N ARG A 266 -7.14 -10.47 -29.96
CA ARG A 266 -5.68 -10.61 -30.09
C ARG A 266 -5.15 -11.87 -29.41
N VAL A 267 -5.59 -12.16 -28.19
CA VAL A 267 -5.21 -13.39 -27.45
C VAL A 267 -5.64 -14.63 -28.24
N ASN A 268 -6.89 -14.67 -28.70
CA ASN A 268 -7.41 -15.78 -29.50
C ASN A 268 -6.65 -15.96 -30.82
N ALA A 269 -6.27 -14.87 -31.49
CA ALA A 269 -5.48 -14.91 -32.72
C ALA A 269 -4.05 -15.43 -32.47
N SER A 270 -3.41 -15.01 -31.38
CA SER A 270 -2.08 -15.49 -30.97
C SER A 270 -2.10 -16.99 -30.68
N ASP A 271 -3.06 -17.47 -29.90
CA ASP A 271 -3.23 -18.89 -29.58
C ASP A 271 -3.47 -19.75 -30.81
N ARG A 272 -4.20 -19.23 -31.80
CA ARG A 272 -4.39 -19.91 -33.09
C ARG A 272 -3.07 -19.99 -33.86
N ARG A 273 -2.31 -18.88 -33.94
CA ARG A 273 -1.01 -18.85 -34.64
C ARG A 273 0.01 -19.79 -33.98
N LEU A 274 0.11 -19.78 -32.65
CA LEU A 274 1.01 -20.68 -31.91
C LEU A 274 0.68 -22.15 -32.19
N ARG A 275 -0.61 -22.52 -32.12
CA ARG A 275 -1.05 -23.89 -32.45
C ARG A 275 -0.69 -24.29 -33.89
N TRP A 276 -0.75 -23.36 -34.85
CA TRP A 276 -0.33 -23.61 -36.22
C TRP A 276 1.19 -23.79 -36.34
N THR A 277 2.00 -22.91 -35.74
CA THR A 277 3.47 -23.00 -35.78
C THR A 277 3.99 -24.31 -35.18
N VAL A 278 3.44 -24.73 -34.04
CA VAL A 278 3.83 -26.00 -33.40
C VAL A 278 3.53 -27.21 -34.31
N ARG A 279 2.38 -27.22 -34.99
CA ARG A 279 2.02 -28.30 -35.94
C ARG A 279 2.97 -28.35 -37.15
N PHE A 280 3.39 -27.20 -37.68
CA PHE A 280 4.33 -27.14 -38.79
C PHE A 280 5.75 -27.57 -38.40
N ALA A 281 6.25 -27.14 -37.23
CA ALA A 281 7.58 -27.51 -36.76
C ALA A 281 7.73 -29.03 -36.54
N LEU A 282 6.73 -29.66 -35.93
CA LEU A 282 6.69 -31.12 -35.75
C LEU A 282 6.71 -31.88 -37.08
N SER A 283 5.98 -31.39 -38.08
CA SER A 283 5.93 -32.01 -39.41
C SER A 283 7.27 -31.91 -40.16
N PHE A 284 8.00 -30.81 -39.99
CA PHE A 284 9.29 -30.58 -40.64
C PHE A 284 10.41 -31.47 -40.08
N VAL A 285 10.47 -31.66 -38.76
CA VAL A 285 11.45 -32.53 -38.10
C VAL A 285 11.28 -33.99 -38.54
N SER A 286 10.04 -34.46 -38.68
CA SER A 286 9.77 -35.82 -39.20
C SER A 286 10.25 -36.02 -40.63
N PHE A 287 10.27 -34.97 -41.47
CA PHE A 287 10.72 -35.06 -42.86
C PHE A 287 12.26 -35.12 -42.99
N LEU A 288 13.00 -34.42 -42.12
CA LEU A 288 14.47 -34.42 -42.11
C LEU A 288 15.06 -35.77 -41.70
N LEU A 289 14.43 -36.48 -40.76
CA LEU A 289 14.87 -37.80 -40.29
C LEU A 289 14.80 -38.89 -41.38
N LEU A 290 13.92 -38.73 -42.37
CA LEU A 290 13.80 -39.64 -43.52
C LEU A 290 14.93 -39.47 -44.56
N GLY A 291 15.60 -38.31 -44.60
CA GLY A 291 16.64 -38.02 -45.60
C GLY A 291 18.04 -38.58 -45.28
N VAL A 292 18.35 -38.81 -44.00
CA VAL A 292 19.72 -39.18 -43.55
C VAL A 292 20.05 -40.66 -43.80
N VAL A 293 19.04 -41.52 -43.95
CA VAL A 293 19.21 -42.98 -44.10
C VAL A 293 19.76 -43.37 -45.49
N GLY A 294 19.71 -42.50 -46.50
CA GLY A 294 20.02 -42.83 -47.89
C GLY A 294 21.50 -42.82 -48.30
N VAL A 295 22.41 -42.22 -47.53
CA VAL A 295 23.76 -41.83 -48.03
C VAL A 295 24.88 -42.81 -47.67
N VAL A 296 24.66 -43.77 -46.77
CA VAL A 296 25.75 -44.56 -46.16
C VAL A 296 26.13 -45.85 -46.92
N VAL A 297 25.46 -46.20 -48.04
CA VAL A 297 25.47 -47.58 -48.56
C VAL A 297 26.62 -47.96 -49.52
N PHE A 298 27.45 -47.06 -50.07
CA PHE A 298 28.36 -47.47 -51.16
C PHE A 298 29.78 -46.86 -51.13
N GLN A 299 30.78 -47.65 -50.69
CA GLN A 299 32.00 -48.08 -51.46
C GLN A 299 33.15 -48.58 -50.56
N PRO A 300 33.84 -49.70 -50.93
CA PRO A 300 35.21 -49.95 -50.45
C PRO A 300 36.19 -50.43 -51.56
N THR A 301 37.49 -50.16 -51.36
CA THR A 301 38.62 -50.90 -51.99
C THR A 301 39.80 -51.05 -51.00
N PRO A 302 40.65 -52.10 -51.13
CA PRO A 302 41.44 -52.67 -50.04
C PRO A 302 42.97 -52.47 -50.18
N THR A 303 43.70 -52.69 -49.08
CA THR A 303 45.18 -52.74 -49.01
C THR A 303 45.70 -53.52 -47.79
N GLY A 304 46.68 -54.41 -47.99
CA GLY A 304 47.84 -54.69 -47.11
C GLY A 304 47.72 -55.28 -45.67
N PRO A 305 48.48 -56.34 -45.31
CA PRO A 305 48.41 -57.04 -44.01
C PRO A 305 49.23 -56.45 -42.83
N GLU A 306 50.10 -55.44 -43.00
CA GLU A 306 51.01 -54.93 -41.94
C GLU A 306 50.29 -54.14 -40.83
N LEU A 307 49.28 -53.36 -41.21
CA LEU A 307 48.51 -52.51 -40.30
C LEU A 307 47.66 -53.33 -39.30
N ALA A 308 47.23 -54.53 -39.69
CA ALA A 308 46.42 -55.40 -38.84
C ALA A 308 47.16 -55.83 -37.56
N GLU A 309 48.49 -56.05 -37.61
CA GLU A 309 49.28 -56.42 -36.44
C GLU A 309 49.43 -55.25 -35.45
N ARG A 310 49.67 -54.04 -35.94
CA ARG A 310 49.75 -52.83 -35.10
C ARG A 310 48.42 -52.55 -34.38
N ILE A 311 47.30 -52.74 -35.06
CA ILE A 311 45.97 -52.57 -34.45
C ILE A 311 45.70 -53.62 -33.36
N ARG A 312 46.04 -54.90 -33.59
CA ARG A 312 45.92 -55.94 -32.55
C ARG A 312 46.77 -55.62 -31.32
N GLY A 313 48.00 -55.15 -31.54
CA GLY A 313 48.89 -54.73 -30.47
C GLY A 313 48.28 -53.62 -29.61
N TYR A 314 47.67 -52.61 -30.24
CA TYR A 314 46.94 -51.55 -29.53
C TYR A 314 45.72 -52.10 -28.77
N GLN A 315 44.89 -52.94 -29.41
CA GLN A 315 43.68 -53.51 -28.81
C GLN A 315 43.98 -54.34 -27.56
N GLN A 316 45.05 -55.14 -27.57
CA GLN A 316 45.45 -55.97 -26.42
C GLN A 316 45.90 -55.15 -25.20
N HIS A 317 46.39 -53.93 -25.42
CA HIS A 317 46.91 -53.04 -24.37
C HIS A 317 46.02 -51.82 -24.15
N GLU A 318 44.77 -51.84 -24.64
CA GLU A 318 43.87 -50.71 -24.48
C GLU A 318 43.49 -50.54 -22.99
N PRO A 319 43.76 -49.38 -22.38
CA PRO A 319 43.37 -49.14 -20.99
C PRO A 319 41.86 -48.92 -20.86
N GLU A 320 41.33 -48.91 -19.63
CA GLU A 320 39.92 -48.57 -19.38
C GLU A 320 39.57 -47.15 -19.87
N ALA A 321 38.27 -46.88 -20.01
CA ALA A 321 37.77 -45.63 -20.58
C ALA A 321 38.19 -44.38 -19.80
N ASP A 322 38.23 -44.45 -18.48
CA ASP A 322 38.69 -43.40 -17.59
C ASP A 322 40.15 -43.00 -17.84
N VAL A 323 41.04 -43.98 -18.01
CA VAL A 323 42.46 -43.74 -18.28
C VAL A 323 42.69 -43.30 -19.73
N ARG A 324 42.05 -43.97 -20.71
CA ARG A 324 42.30 -43.68 -22.13
C ARG A 324 41.68 -42.36 -22.61
N LEU A 325 40.60 -41.90 -21.96
CA LEU A 325 39.92 -40.64 -22.27
C LEU A 325 40.35 -39.49 -21.34
N ALA A 326 41.26 -39.72 -20.38
CA ALA A 326 41.86 -38.67 -19.58
C ALA A 326 42.89 -37.85 -20.38
N TYR A 327 43.06 -36.57 -20.07
CA TYR A 327 44.16 -35.77 -20.64
C TYR A 327 45.47 -36.04 -19.90
N PRO A 328 46.62 -36.16 -20.61
CA PRO A 328 46.81 -36.00 -22.06
C PRO A 328 46.66 -37.31 -22.88
N ALA A 329 46.25 -38.42 -22.27
CA ALA A 329 46.13 -39.72 -22.94
C ALA A 329 45.13 -39.71 -24.10
N LEU A 330 44.03 -38.97 -23.97
CA LEU A 330 43.02 -38.81 -25.01
C LEU A 330 43.60 -38.30 -26.33
N THR A 331 44.38 -37.20 -26.30
CA THR A 331 45.01 -36.63 -27.50
C THR A 331 45.97 -37.63 -28.14
N ARG A 332 46.76 -38.34 -27.33
CA ARG A 332 47.68 -39.37 -27.81
C ARG A 332 46.94 -40.52 -28.50
N ASN A 333 45.90 -41.03 -27.86
CA ASN A 333 45.08 -42.13 -28.37
C ASN A 333 44.37 -41.74 -29.67
N LYS A 334 43.83 -40.52 -29.76
CA LYS A 334 43.22 -39.98 -30.97
C LYS A 334 44.22 -39.96 -32.13
N THR A 335 45.43 -39.43 -31.90
CA THR A 335 46.48 -39.35 -32.92
C THR A 335 46.89 -40.74 -33.40
N VAL A 336 47.08 -41.71 -32.50
CA VAL A 336 47.47 -43.08 -32.86
C VAL A 336 46.38 -43.77 -33.69
N LEU A 337 45.12 -43.72 -33.24
CA LEU A 337 44.01 -44.39 -33.92
C LEU A 337 43.65 -43.73 -35.25
N THR A 338 43.73 -42.39 -35.33
CA THR A 338 43.56 -41.66 -36.59
C THR A 338 44.68 -42.00 -37.57
N GLY A 339 45.92 -42.13 -37.07
CA GLY A 339 47.05 -42.64 -37.86
C GLY A 339 46.76 -44.01 -38.46
N PHE A 340 46.22 -44.96 -37.68
CA PHE A 340 45.82 -46.26 -38.23
C PHE A 340 44.72 -46.16 -39.30
N ARG A 341 43.73 -45.26 -39.13
CA ARG A 341 42.62 -45.06 -40.08
C ARG A 341 43.09 -44.47 -41.40
N ASP A 342 43.99 -43.50 -41.33
CA ASP A 342 44.43 -42.70 -42.47
C ASP A 342 45.58 -43.39 -43.25
N GLU A 343 46.15 -44.47 -42.70
CA GLU A 343 47.13 -45.30 -43.40
C GLU A 343 46.52 -45.95 -44.65
N SER A 344 47.27 -45.90 -45.76
CA SER A 344 46.84 -46.40 -47.07
C SER A 344 46.46 -47.89 -47.09
N GLY A 345 46.72 -48.64 -46.00
CA GLY A 345 46.43 -50.04 -45.67
C GLY A 345 45.09 -50.35 -45.00
N PHE A 346 44.35 -49.34 -44.54
CA PHE A 346 43.25 -49.60 -43.59
C PHE A 346 42.07 -50.39 -44.20
N GLY A 347 41.92 -50.32 -45.53
CA GLY A 347 40.86 -51.00 -46.26
C GLY A 347 40.92 -52.54 -46.21
N ALA A 348 42.10 -53.18 -46.21
CA ALA A 348 42.18 -54.66 -46.11
C ALA A 348 42.46 -55.20 -44.71
N VAL A 349 42.48 -54.34 -43.68
CA VAL A 349 42.48 -54.81 -42.29
C VAL A 349 41.22 -55.67 -42.05
N PRO A 350 41.31 -56.80 -41.31
CA PRO A 350 40.16 -57.59 -40.90
C PRO A 350 39.00 -56.75 -40.35
N ASP A 351 37.78 -57.09 -40.72
CA ASP A 351 36.58 -56.28 -40.45
C ASP A 351 36.34 -56.00 -38.97
N ASP A 352 36.74 -56.91 -38.08
CA ASP A 352 36.69 -56.74 -36.63
C ASP A 352 37.66 -55.64 -36.14
N LEU A 353 38.90 -55.66 -36.61
CA LEU A 353 39.93 -54.66 -36.27
C LEU A 353 39.62 -53.29 -36.91
N ARG A 354 39.08 -53.28 -38.13
CA ARG A 354 38.63 -52.04 -38.79
C ARG A 354 37.47 -51.41 -38.03
N ARG A 355 36.47 -52.21 -37.63
CA ARG A 355 35.35 -51.77 -36.78
C ARG A 355 35.83 -51.29 -35.41
N PHE A 356 36.84 -51.94 -34.83
CA PHE A 356 37.46 -51.50 -33.57
C PHE A 356 38.06 -50.10 -33.71
N VAL A 357 38.96 -49.86 -34.68
CA VAL A 357 39.60 -48.54 -34.86
C VAL A 357 38.56 -47.47 -35.18
N ILE A 358 37.65 -47.70 -36.13
CA ILE A 358 36.59 -46.74 -36.47
C ILE A 358 35.72 -46.45 -35.23
N GLY A 359 35.33 -47.49 -34.49
CA GLY A 359 34.54 -47.36 -33.27
C GLY A 359 35.26 -46.54 -32.20
N ARG A 360 36.57 -46.73 -32.02
CA ARG A 360 37.36 -45.97 -31.02
C ARG A 360 37.63 -44.53 -31.43
N VAL A 361 37.93 -44.27 -32.70
CA VAL A 361 38.05 -42.88 -33.19
C VAL A 361 36.74 -42.14 -32.99
N LYS A 362 35.62 -42.77 -33.38
CA LYS A 362 34.29 -42.21 -33.19
C LYS A 362 33.98 -41.97 -31.71
N GLU A 363 34.32 -42.91 -30.83
CA GLU A 363 34.11 -42.74 -29.39
C GLU A 363 34.89 -41.55 -28.82
N ILE A 364 36.16 -41.37 -29.22
CA ILE A 364 36.97 -40.22 -28.77
C ILE A 364 36.36 -38.91 -29.27
N GLU A 365 35.95 -38.85 -30.54
CA GLU A 365 35.29 -37.67 -31.12
C GLU A 365 33.96 -37.37 -30.40
N ASP A 366 33.14 -38.40 -30.15
CA ASP A 366 31.88 -38.26 -29.40
C ASP A 366 32.14 -37.80 -27.94
N TYR A 367 33.22 -38.29 -27.29
CA TYR A 367 33.58 -37.90 -25.93
C TYR A 367 34.13 -36.46 -25.85
N GLU A 368 34.97 -36.04 -26.80
CA GLU A 368 35.43 -34.64 -26.89
C GLU A 368 34.25 -33.69 -27.06
N ALA A 369 33.33 -34.00 -27.97
CA ALA A 369 32.11 -33.22 -28.19
C ALA A 369 31.22 -33.19 -26.94
N PHE A 370 31.07 -34.33 -26.25
CA PHE A 370 30.35 -34.40 -24.98
C PHE A 370 30.99 -33.52 -23.90
N ARG A 371 32.31 -33.63 -23.72
CA ARG A 371 33.07 -32.85 -22.73
C ARG A 371 33.00 -31.35 -23.02
N GLU A 372 33.15 -30.95 -24.28
CA GLU A 372 33.05 -29.55 -24.69
C GLU A 372 31.66 -28.97 -24.39
N LYS A 373 30.59 -29.69 -24.75
CA LYS A 373 29.22 -29.32 -24.41
C LYS A 373 29.03 -29.22 -22.90
N LEU A 374 29.52 -30.18 -22.13
CA LEU A 374 29.40 -30.17 -20.67
C LEU A 374 30.14 -28.97 -20.05
N LEU A 375 31.37 -28.66 -20.50
CA LEU A 375 32.16 -27.56 -19.95
C LEU A 375 31.62 -26.17 -20.30
N THR A 376 30.96 -26.04 -21.45
CA THR A 376 30.32 -24.78 -21.91
C THR A 376 28.89 -24.61 -21.40
N PHE A 377 28.27 -25.67 -20.89
CA PHE A 377 26.93 -25.63 -20.30
C PHE A 377 26.89 -24.83 -18.99
N GLN A 378 25.73 -24.27 -18.65
CA GLN A 378 25.53 -23.56 -17.39
C GLN A 378 25.61 -24.56 -16.22
N ALA A 379 26.48 -24.31 -15.23
CA ALA A 379 26.57 -25.18 -14.06
C ALA A 379 25.44 -24.86 -13.08
N PRO A 380 25.05 -25.81 -12.20
CA PRO A 380 24.07 -25.55 -11.15
C PRO A 380 24.37 -24.30 -10.30
N GLU A 381 25.66 -24.03 -10.01
CA GLU A 381 26.12 -22.87 -9.23
C GLU A 381 25.83 -21.50 -9.90
N ASP A 382 25.65 -21.48 -11.22
CA ASP A 382 25.38 -20.28 -12.00
C ASP A 382 23.87 -19.97 -12.12
N THR A 383 23.01 -20.81 -11.55
CA THR A 383 21.55 -20.62 -11.59
C THR A 383 21.09 -19.68 -10.48
N ARG A 384 19.96 -18.97 -10.70
CA ARG A 384 19.35 -18.05 -9.71
C ARG A 384 17.87 -18.35 -9.44
N THR A 385 17.29 -19.29 -10.19
CA THR A 385 15.88 -19.68 -10.05
C THR A 385 15.77 -21.21 -10.05
N LEU A 386 14.72 -21.73 -9.41
CA LEU A 386 14.44 -23.18 -9.44
C LEU A 386 14.09 -23.68 -10.85
N ASP A 387 13.53 -22.81 -11.69
CA ASP A 387 13.21 -23.14 -13.08
C ASP A 387 14.47 -23.31 -13.93
N ASP A 388 15.48 -22.42 -13.75
CA ASP A 388 16.80 -22.60 -14.35
C ASP A 388 17.45 -23.90 -13.89
N LEU A 389 17.40 -24.17 -12.58
CA LEU A 389 17.96 -25.38 -12.00
C LEU A 389 17.30 -26.65 -12.54
N ALA A 390 15.98 -26.64 -12.70
CA ALA A 390 15.23 -27.74 -13.30
C ALA A 390 15.59 -27.93 -14.80
N ARG A 391 15.82 -26.84 -15.54
CA ARG A 391 16.33 -26.91 -16.93
C ARG A 391 17.73 -27.52 -16.98
N VAL A 392 18.61 -27.16 -16.05
CA VAL A 392 19.94 -27.74 -15.91
C VAL A 392 19.85 -29.25 -15.68
N GLU A 393 19.04 -29.70 -14.72
CA GLU A 393 18.82 -31.14 -14.47
C GLU A 393 18.21 -31.88 -15.67
N GLN A 394 17.22 -31.29 -16.33
CA GLN A 394 16.58 -31.88 -17.51
C GLN A 394 17.61 -32.06 -18.64
N THR A 395 18.45 -31.06 -18.88
CA THR A 395 19.50 -31.11 -19.91
C THR A 395 20.56 -32.15 -19.54
N LEU A 396 20.96 -32.22 -18.27
CA LEU A 396 21.90 -33.24 -17.77
C LEU A 396 21.33 -34.65 -17.94
N ASN A 397 20.04 -34.86 -17.72
CA ASN A 397 19.37 -36.16 -17.87
C ASN A 397 18.97 -36.51 -19.31
N GLY A 398 18.87 -35.53 -20.20
CA GLY A 398 18.51 -35.70 -21.61
C GLY A 398 19.70 -35.53 -22.54
N GLU A 399 19.92 -34.30 -23.02
CA GLU A 399 20.90 -33.98 -24.06
C GLU A 399 22.35 -34.33 -23.66
N LEU A 400 22.67 -34.22 -22.36
CA LEU A 400 23.96 -34.57 -21.79
C LEU A 400 23.91 -35.90 -21.02
N ALA A 401 23.00 -36.80 -21.35
CA ALA A 401 23.03 -38.17 -20.83
C ALA A 401 24.27 -38.92 -21.36
N LEU A 402 24.83 -39.80 -20.52
CA LEU A 402 25.93 -40.67 -20.96
C LEU A 402 25.40 -41.67 -22.00
N PRO A 403 25.98 -41.75 -23.21
CA PRO A 403 25.55 -42.71 -24.21
C PRO A 403 25.75 -44.15 -23.71
N SER A 404 24.71 -44.97 -23.75
CA SER A 404 24.72 -46.32 -23.18
C SER A 404 25.65 -47.29 -23.91
N GLN A 405 26.02 -46.99 -25.16
CA GLN A 405 26.97 -47.78 -25.93
C GLN A 405 28.43 -47.62 -25.49
N TYR A 406 28.75 -46.62 -24.65
CA TYR A 406 30.11 -46.34 -24.20
C TYR A 406 30.28 -46.54 -22.70
N ALA A 407 31.45 -47.02 -22.28
CA ALA A 407 31.77 -47.26 -20.87
C ALA A 407 32.27 -45.99 -20.16
N TRP A 408 31.57 -44.86 -20.31
CA TRP A 408 32.05 -43.55 -19.80
C TRP A 408 31.86 -43.34 -18.30
N GLY A 409 31.23 -44.27 -17.56
CA GLY A 409 30.78 -44.05 -16.18
C GLY A 409 31.85 -43.65 -15.15
N LYS A 410 33.13 -43.93 -15.41
CA LYS A 410 34.29 -43.56 -14.56
C LYS A 410 35.13 -42.40 -15.13
N THR A 411 34.75 -41.84 -16.28
CA THR A 411 35.50 -40.73 -16.89
C THR A 411 35.30 -39.44 -16.09
N SER A 412 36.27 -38.52 -16.15
CA SER A 412 36.20 -37.24 -15.42
C SER A 412 34.96 -36.40 -15.79
N SER A 413 34.51 -36.46 -17.06
CA SER A 413 33.28 -35.78 -17.51
C SER A 413 32.02 -36.44 -16.96
N ALA A 414 32.01 -37.77 -16.80
CA ALA A 414 30.90 -38.48 -16.16
C ALA A 414 30.82 -38.19 -14.65
N GLU A 415 31.97 -38.06 -13.98
CA GLU A 415 32.04 -37.63 -12.58
C GLU A 415 31.54 -36.19 -12.40
N LEU A 416 31.95 -35.27 -13.29
CA LEU A 416 31.47 -33.89 -13.27
C LEU A 416 29.94 -33.81 -13.45
N ARG A 417 29.39 -34.56 -14.42
CA ARG A 417 27.94 -34.65 -14.63
C ARG A 417 27.23 -35.20 -13.38
N ARG A 418 27.77 -36.24 -12.75
CA ARG A 418 27.21 -36.83 -11.52
C ARG A 418 27.24 -35.84 -10.36
N LYS A 419 28.36 -35.11 -10.20
CA LYS A 419 28.48 -34.00 -9.25
C LYS A 419 27.39 -32.95 -9.50
N TRP A 420 27.24 -32.45 -10.72
CA TRP A 420 26.25 -31.40 -11.00
C TRP A 420 24.80 -31.85 -10.75
N LEU A 421 24.48 -33.13 -10.99
CA LEU A 421 23.19 -33.68 -10.60
C LEU A 421 23.01 -33.73 -9.07
N ALA A 422 24.07 -34.08 -8.32
CA ALA A 422 24.03 -34.03 -6.86
C ALA A 422 23.89 -32.57 -6.36
N ASP A 423 24.68 -31.64 -6.91
CA ASP A 423 24.60 -30.22 -6.57
C ASP A 423 23.21 -29.64 -6.80
N ALA A 424 22.54 -29.99 -7.91
CA ALA A 424 21.20 -29.48 -8.18
C ALA A 424 20.16 -29.99 -7.17
N ALA A 425 20.30 -31.22 -6.69
CA ALA A 425 19.48 -31.75 -5.62
C ALA A 425 19.75 -31.01 -4.29
N GLU A 426 21.02 -30.82 -3.92
CA GLU A 426 21.38 -30.14 -2.67
C GLU A 426 21.01 -28.65 -2.67
N ILE A 427 21.20 -27.94 -3.80
CA ILE A 427 20.78 -26.54 -3.95
C ILE A 427 19.27 -26.40 -3.70
N ARG A 428 18.46 -27.30 -4.26
CA ARG A 428 17.00 -27.29 -4.06
C ARG A 428 16.62 -27.52 -2.61
N THR A 429 17.27 -28.47 -1.94
CA THR A 429 17.02 -28.75 -0.52
C THR A 429 17.35 -27.52 0.33
N ALA A 430 18.54 -26.95 0.16
CA ALA A 430 18.98 -25.79 0.92
C ALA A 430 18.19 -24.51 0.62
N GLU A 431 17.78 -24.28 -0.63
CA GLU A 431 16.85 -23.19 -0.99
C GLU A 431 15.54 -23.31 -0.20
N GLY A 432 14.97 -24.51 -0.14
CA GLY A 432 13.76 -24.79 0.62
C GLY A 432 13.92 -24.53 2.12
N GLU A 433 15.03 -24.96 2.71
CA GLU A 433 15.34 -24.72 4.11
C GLU A 433 15.52 -23.23 4.43
N PHE A 434 16.23 -22.50 3.56
CA PHE A 434 16.45 -21.06 3.74
C PHE A 434 15.14 -20.29 3.60
N LEU A 435 14.32 -20.62 2.60
CA LEU A 435 13.01 -20.04 2.39
C LEU A 435 12.10 -20.24 3.62
N GLU A 436 12.02 -21.46 4.14
CA GLU A 436 11.21 -21.76 5.32
C GLU A 436 11.73 -21.05 6.57
N LYS A 437 13.05 -20.89 6.72
CA LYS A 437 13.64 -20.13 7.83
C LYS A 437 13.21 -18.66 7.80
N TYR A 438 13.28 -17.99 6.64
CA TYR A 438 12.84 -16.59 6.54
C TYR A 438 11.33 -16.43 6.67
N ARG A 439 10.54 -17.38 6.16
CA ARG A 439 9.08 -17.44 6.40
C ARG A 439 8.76 -17.58 7.88
N ASP A 440 9.56 -18.36 8.62
CA ASP A 440 9.42 -18.48 10.06
C ASP A 440 9.71 -17.16 10.78
N TYR A 441 10.76 -16.44 10.39
CA TYR A 441 11.04 -15.10 10.92
C TYR A 441 9.89 -14.13 10.65
N VAL A 442 9.38 -14.08 9.41
CA VAL A 442 8.22 -13.25 9.05
C VAL A 442 7.02 -13.59 9.92
N ARG A 443 6.69 -14.88 10.07
CA ARG A 443 5.56 -15.34 10.89
C ARG A 443 5.72 -14.93 12.35
N ARG A 444 6.88 -15.20 12.96
CA ARG A 444 7.17 -14.85 14.36
C ARG A 444 7.17 -13.33 14.59
N GLY A 445 7.81 -12.58 13.69
CA GLY A 445 7.84 -11.12 13.77
C GLY A 445 6.45 -10.50 13.58
N THR A 446 5.62 -11.08 12.71
CA THR A 446 4.22 -10.70 12.54
C THR A 446 3.44 -10.96 13.82
N VAL A 447 3.54 -12.16 14.40
CA VAL A 447 2.89 -12.47 15.69
C VAL A 447 3.27 -11.47 16.78
N LEU A 448 4.55 -11.11 16.88
CA LEU A 448 5.02 -10.11 17.85
C LEU A 448 4.50 -8.70 17.54
N THR A 449 4.33 -8.34 16.27
CA THR A 449 3.77 -7.04 15.84
C THR A 449 2.28 -6.92 16.15
N TYR A 450 1.57 -8.05 16.25
CA TYR A 450 0.13 -8.14 16.60
C TYR A 450 -0.08 -8.67 18.03
N SER A 451 0.92 -8.54 18.90
CA SER A 451 0.79 -8.96 20.30
C SER A 451 -0.22 -8.05 21.00
N PRO A 452 -1.19 -8.56 21.78
CA PRO A 452 -2.19 -7.71 22.43
C PRO A 452 -1.62 -6.74 23.47
N SER A 453 -0.37 -6.95 23.90
CA SER A 453 0.36 -6.02 24.77
C SER A 453 1.86 -6.07 24.48
N LEU A 454 2.57 -4.99 24.86
CA LEU A 454 4.04 -4.91 24.82
C LEU A 454 4.70 -5.30 26.17
N GLY A 455 3.90 -5.83 27.09
CA GLY A 455 4.33 -6.24 28.43
C GLY A 455 5.04 -7.59 28.46
N ASP A 456 5.35 -8.07 29.67
CA ASP A 456 5.96 -9.39 29.93
C ASP A 456 7.34 -9.60 29.24
N ASN A 457 7.50 -10.73 28.55
CA ASN A 457 8.73 -11.13 27.85
C ASN A 457 8.79 -10.62 26.41
N TRP A 458 7.81 -9.83 25.94
CA TRP A 458 7.71 -9.39 24.55
C TRP A 458 9.02 -8.78 24.03
N ARG A 459 9.63 -7.87 24.80
CA ARG A 459 10.91 -7.24 24.44
C ARG A 459 12.04 -8.26 24.28
N ALA A 460 12.11 -9.24 25.17
CA ALA A 460 13.14 -10.29 25.12
C ALA A 460 12.93 -11.21 23.92
N GLU A 461 11.68 -11.52 23.58
CA GLU A 461 11.32 -12.31 22.39
C GLU A 461 11.68 -11.59 21.09
N VAL A 462 11.38 -10.29 21.01
CA VAL A 462 11.82 -9.44 19.89
C VAL A 462 13.34 -9.43 19.79
N GLY A 463 14.05 -9.18 20.90
CA GLY A 463 15.51 -9.20 20.92
C GLY A 463 16.11 -10.53 20.47
N SER A 464 15.54 -11.64 20.93
CA SER A 464 15.95 -13.00 20.55
C SER A 464 15.74 -13.27 19.05
N LEU A 465 14.56 -12.93 18.52
CA LEU A 465 14.26 -13.09 17.09
C LEU A 465 15.19 -12.24 16.22
N LEU A 466 15.41 -10.97 16.60
CA LEU A 466 16.31 -10.08 15.87
C LEU A 466 17.77 -10.57 15.90
N ALA A 467 18.24 -11.10 17.03
CA ALA A 467 19.58 -11.67 17.15
C ALA A 467 19.74 -12.96 16.34
N GLU A 468 18.74 -13.83 16.36
CA GLU A 468 18.70 -15.06 15.56
C GLU A 468 18.73 -14.75 14.05
N ALA A 469 17.92 -13.79 13.62
CA ALA A 469 17.79 -13.41 12.21
C ALA A 469 18.88 -12.45 11.71
N ALA A 470 19.80 -12.00 12.58
CA ALA A 470 20.95 -11.20 12.18
C ALA A 470 22.00 -12.02 11.40
N GLN A 471 21.92 -13.36 11.49
CA GLN A 471 22.80 -14.27 10.77
C GLN A 471 22.03 -15.01 9.67
N PRO A 472 22.66 -15.28 8.52
CA PRO A 472 22.05 -16.13 7.50
C PRO A 472 21.83 -17.56 8.06
N PRO A 473 20.90 -18.35 7.50
CA PRO A 473 20.60 -19.69 8.00
C PRO A 473 21.81 -20.64 8.02
N ALA A 474 22.79 -20.40 7.14
CA ALA A 474 24.09 -21.08 7.13
C ALA A 474 25.22 -20.09 6.75
N PRO A 475 26.49 -20.34 7.13
CA PRO A 475 27.60 -19.50 6.71
C PRO A 475 27.78 -19.50 5.18
N LEU A 476 27.68 -18.32 4.56
CA LEU A 476 27.57 -18.19 3.10
C LEU A 476 28.81 -18.67 2.33
N ASN A 477 29.99 -18.58 2.96
CA ASN A 477 31.27 -18.97 2.37
C ASN A 477 31.62 -20.45 2.60
N ASP A 478 30.80 -21.18 3.37
CA ASP A 478 31.03 -22.60 3.61
C ASP A 478 30.49 -23.44 2.45
N PRO A 479 31.12 -24.59 2.14
CA PRO A 479 30.58 -25.55 1.20
C PRO A 479 29.18 -26.00 1.59
N LEU A 480 28.30 -26.08 0.60
CA LEU A 480 26.96 -26.63 0.71
C LEU A 480 27.07 -28.11 1.13
N PRO A 481 26.45 -28.52 2.25
CA PRO A 481 26.45 -29.92 2.67
C PRO A 481 25.96 -30.83 1.54
N GLY A 482 26.67 -31.93 1.30
CA GLY A 482 26.33 -32.88 0.23
C GLY A 482 26.91 -32.54 -1.15
N SER A 483 27.39 -31.32 -1.41
CA SER A 483 28.03 -30.97 -2.68
C SER A 483 29.47 -31.55 -2.76
N PRO A 484 29.75 -32.50 -3.67
CA PRO A 484 31.05 -33.16 -3.71
C PRO A 484 32.10 -32.29 -4.42
N ALA A 485 33.32 -32.22 -3.90
CA ALA A 485 34.44 -31.58 -4.58
C ALA A 485 35.21 -32.58 -5.47
N LEU A 486 35.58 -32.16 -6.67
CA LEU A 486 36.39 -32.90 -7.64
C LEU A 486 37.65 -32.10 -8.01
N GLU A 487 38.76 -32.79 -8.22
CA GLU A 487 40.05 -32.20 -8.63
C GLU A 487 40.08 -31.84 -10.13
N GLN A 488 39.10 -31.08 -10.60
CA GLN A 488 39.02 -30.62 -11.99
C GLN A 488 38.34 -29.25 -12.13
N LEU A 489 38.41 -28.66 -13.32
CA LEU A 489 37.76 -27.38 -13.62
C LEU A 489 36.24 -27.49 -13.38
N ARG A 490 35.65 -26.50 -12.68
CA ARG A 490 34.24 -26.50 -12.24
C ARG A 490 33.86 -27.68 -11.32
N GLY A 491 34.87 -28.30 -10.71
CA GLY A 491 34.74 -29.37 -9.73
C GLY A 491 34.65 -28.88 -8.28
N LYS A 492 34.68 -27.56 -8.01
CA LYS A 492 34.56 -27.05 -6.63
C LYS A 492 33.17 -27.36 -6.06
N ALA A 493 33.12 -27.58 -4.74
CA ALA A 493 31.84 -27.69 -4.04
C ALA A 493 31.07 -26.36 -4.17
N VAL A 494 29.76 -26.46 -4.33
CA VAL A 494 28.84 -25.31 -4.31
C VAL A 494 28.89 -24.68 -2.92
N LEU A 495 28.77 -23.36 -2.83
CA LEU A 495 28.72 -22.65 -1.54
C LEU A 495 27.27 -22.36 -1.13
N ASN A 496 27.01 -22.19 0.17
CA ASN A 496 25.70 -21.75 0.68
C ASN A 496 25.24 -20.40 0.09
N TRP A 497 26.18 -19.58 -0.40
CA TRP A 497 25.90 -18.37 -1.18
C TRP A 497 24.94 -18.61 -2.36
N VAL A 498 25.01 -19.76 -3.03
CA VAL A 498 24.19 -20.04 -4.22
C VAL A 498 22.70 -20.10 -3.87
N PRO A 499 22.21 -21.05 -3.04
CA PRO A 499 20.79 -21.11 -2.67
C PRO A 499 20.31 -19.85 -1.91
N TYR A 500 21.20 -19.14 -1.20
CA TYR A 500 20.86 -17.89 -0.52
C TYR A 500 20.45 -16.75 -1.47
N ASN A 501 20.98 -16.74 -2.70
CA ASN A 501 20.67 -15.73 -3.72
C ASN A 501 19.63 -16.21 -4.74
N PHE A 502 18.89 -17.27 -4.43
CA PHE A 502 17.74 -17.64 -5.24
C PHE A 502 16.61 -16.63 -5.05
N GLU A 503 15.90 -16.31 -6.13
CA GLU A 503 14.85 -15.28 -6.18
C GLU A 503 13.84 -15.39 -5.03
N ARG A 504 13.36 -16.61 -4.74
CA ARG A 504 12.37 -16.86 -3.68
C ARG A 504 12.93 -16.59 -2.27
N VAL A 505 14.19 -16.92 -2.04
CA VAL A 505 14.88 -16.65 -0.76
C VAL A 505 15.14 -15.15 -0.62
N ASP A 506 15.55 -14.47 -1.70
CA ASP A 506 15.70 -13.02 -1.73
C ASP A 506 14.38 -12.29 -1.42
N GLN A 507 13.28 -12.71 -2.04
CA GLN A 507 11.95 -12.16 -1.76
C GLN A 507 11.56 -12.38 -0.29
N ALA A 508 11.75 -13.60 0.24
CA ALA A 508 11.44 -13.88 1.65
C ALA A 508 12.31 -13.07 2.63
N ARG A 509 13.57 -12.79 2.26
CA ARG A 509 14.46 -11.90 3.01
C ARG A 509 13.95 -10.46 3.02
N LYS A 510 13.56 -9.91 1.87
CA LYS A 510 12.96 -8.57 1.77
C LYS A 510 11.69 -8.46 2.62
N SER A 511 10.82 -9.48 2.57
CA SER A 511 9.64 -9.55 3.44
C SER A 511 10.01 -9.55 4.92
N TRP A 512 11.08 -10.28 5.29
CA TRP A 512 11.60 -10.26 6.66
C TRP A 512 12.17 -8.89 7.03
N GLU A 513 12.93 -8.22 6.16
CA GLU A 513 13.50 -6.89 6.41
C GLU A 513 12.42 -5.86 6.72
N PHE A 514 11.31 -5.88 5.97
CA PHE A 514 10.14 -5.04 6.24
C PHE A 514 9.53 -5.30 7.63
N VAL A 515 9.30 -6.57 7.98
CA VAL A 515 8.77 -6.94 9.31
C VAL A 515 9.76 -6.58 10.42
N ARG A 516 11.06 -6.80 10.20
CA ARG A 516 12.15 -6.50 11.13
C ARG A 516 12.20 -5.02 11.46
N GLU A 517 12.11 -4.15 10.47
CA GLU A 517 12.10 -2.69 10.65
C GLU A 517 10.89 -2.25 11.46
N ARG A 518 9.69 -2.70 11.06
CA ARG A 518 8.45 -2.39 11.78
C ARG A 518 8.49 -2.86 13.24
N LEU A 519 8.99 -4.07 13.49
CA LEU A 519 9.12 -4.62 14.83
C LEU A 519 10.15 -3.84 15.67
N THR A 520 11.24 -3.38 15.03
CA THR A 520 12.25 -2.51 15.65
C THR A 520 11.65 -1.16 16.03
N HIS A 521 10.88 -0.53 15.13
CA HIS A 521 10.19 0.74 15.39
C HIS A 521 9.17 0.61 16.52
N LEU A 522 8.39 -0.47 16.53
CA LEU A 522 7.44 -0.75 17.60
C LEU A 522 8.13 -0.93 18.95
N ARG A 523 9.25 -1.68 18.97
CA ARG A 523 10.06 -1.87 20.18
C ARG A 523 10.61 -0.54 20.69
N ASP A 524 11.19 0.27 19.82
CA ASP A 524 11.83 1.52 20.19
C ASP A 524 10.79 2.55 20.70
N LEU A 525 9.63 2.66 20.02
CA LEU A 525 8.52 3.49 20.50
C LEU A 525 7.97 2.98 21.84
N GLY A 526 7.81 1.66 21.99
CA GLY A 526 7.39 1.02 23.22
C GLY A 526 8.34 1.30 24.39
N ASP A 527 9.66 1.29 24.14
CA ASP A 527 10.68 1.67 25.12
C ASP A 527 10.58 3.14 25.51
N ALA A 528 10.47 4.03 24.51
CA ALA A 528 10.38 5.47 24.71
C ALA A 528 9.14 5.86 25.54
N LEU A 529 8.03 5.14 25.34
CA LEU A 529 6.77 5.28 26.10
C LEU A 529 6.78 4.54 27.45
N GLY A 530 7.80 3.72 27.70
CA GLY A 530 7.96 2.92 28.91
C GLY A 530 6.94 1.78 29.03
N LEU A 531 6.46 1.25 27.90
CA LEU A 531 5.48 0.15 27.83
C LEU A 531 6.13 -1.23 27.84
N THR A 532 7.40 -1.33 27.45
CA THR A 532 8.18 -2.57 27.48
C THR A 532 8.92 -2.74 28.80
N ALA A 533 9.21 -3.97 29.22
CA ALA A 533 10.06 -4.25 30.38
C ALA A 533 11.36 -4.97 29.96
N GLY A 534 12.40 -4.87 30.80
CA GLY A 534 13.61 -5.69 30.63
C GLY A 534 14.91 -4.99 31.02
N PRO A 535 15.99 -5.76 31.25
CA PRO A 535 17.32 -5.20 31.44
C PRO A 535 17.78 -4.45 30.19
N ASN A 536 18.62 -3.43 30.36
CA ASN A 536 19.20 -2.63 29.28
C ASN A 536 18.17 -1.87 28.41
N ARG A 537 16.93 -1.68 28.88
CA ARG A 537 15.98 -0.76 28.23
C ARG A 537 16.54 0.67 28.31
N PRO A 538 16.53 1.45 27.22
CA PRO A 538 16.79 2.88 27.30
C PRO A 538 15.83 3.58 28.25
N GLU A 539 16.16 4.83 28.61
CA GLU A 539 15.26 5.67 29.38
C GLU A 539 13.93 5.88 28.65
N ALA A 540 12.81 5.84 29.38
CA ALA A 540 11.49 6.08 28.82
C ALA A 540 11.25 7.59 28.62
N VAL A 541 11.86 8.14 27.58
CA VAL A 541 11.95 9.59 27.32
C VAL A 541 10.62 10.30 27.13
N PHE A 542 9.55 9.59 26.76
CA PHE A 542 8.20 10.16 26.68
C PHE A 542 7.43 10.08 27.99
N VAL A 543 7.92 9.37 29.01
CA VAL A 543 7.28 9.32 30.33
C VAL A 543 7.70 10.54 31.13
N LEU A 544 6.84 11.56 31.11
CA LEU A 544 7.08 12.80 31.83
C LEU A 544 6.68 12.67 33.31
N PRO A 545 7.48 13.17 34.27
CA PRO A 545 7.05 13.34 35.65
C PRO A 545 5.95 14.40 35.75
N GLU A 546 5.14 14.35 36.79
CA GLU A 546 4.15 15.41 37.07
C GLU A 546 4.85 16.73 37.45
N PRO A 547 4.34 17.91 37.03
CA PRO A 547 4.91 19.19 37.43
C PRO A 547 4.87 19.34 38.96
N GLY A 548 6.00 19.72 39.55
CA GLY A 548 6.13 19.91 40.99
C GLY A 548 7.46 20.55 41.39
N PRO A 549 7.68 20.82 42.69
CA PRO A 549 8.86 21.56 43.18
C PRO A 549 10.20 20.91 42.84
N MET A 550 10.22 19.59 42.62
CA MET A 550 11.42 18.81 42.34
C MET A 550 11.72 18.67 40.84
N VAL A 551 10.86 19.22 39.97
CA VAL A 551 10.97 19.08 38.51
C VAL A 551 11.23 20.45 37.86
N ASP A 552 12.41 20.62 37.28
CA ASP A 552 12.74 21.80 36.49
C ASP A 552 12.04 21.72 35.12
N SER A 553 10.83 22.27 35.07
CA SER A 553 10.00 22.27 33.86
C SER A 553 10.63 23.06 32.71
N ALA A 554 11.61 23.94 32.97
CA ALA A 554 12.27 24.71 31.92
C ALA A 554 13.33 23.89 31.18
N LYS A 555 14.03 22.97 31.86
CA LYS A 555 15.08 22.13 31.26
C LYS A 555 14.60 20.77 30.76
N LEU A 556 13.48 20.30 31.31
CA LEU A 556 12.93 18.98 31.01
C LEU A 556 12.79 18.67 29.50
N PRO A 557 12.23 19.53 28.61
CA PRO A 557 12.05 19.16 27.21
C PRO A 557 13.38 18.96 26.47
N GLY A 558 14.37 19.83 26.69
CA GLY A 558 15.71 19.70 26.10
C GLY A 558 16.44 18.45 26.59
N GLU A 559 16.31 18.10 27.87
CA GLU A 559 16.84 16.85 28.43
C GLU A 559 16.18 15.62 27.78
N ARG A 560 14.85 15.63 27.61
CA ARG A 560 14.12 14.53 26.95
C ARG A 560 14.47 14.38 25.47
N ILE A 561 14.56 15.48 24.72
CA ILE A 561 14.98 15.44 23.30
C ILE A 561 16.42 14.93 23.18
N THR A 562 17.33 15.39 24.03
CA THR A 562 18.73 14.93 24.03
C THR A 562 18.83 13.44 24.36
N ALA A 563 18.06 12.97 25.35
CA ALA A 563 17.99 11.56 25.69
C ALA A 563 17.37 10.72 24.55
N LEU A 564 16.35 11.23 23.87
CA LEU A 564 15.71 10.59 22.72
C LEU A 564 16.73 10.39 21.59
N LEU A 565 17.42 11.45 21.17
CA LEU A 565 18.43 11.39 20.09
C LEU A 565 19.61 10.46 20.42
N ARG A 566 20.00 10.39 21.71
CA ARG A 566 21.06 9.50 22.17
C ARG A 566 20.62 8.04 22.20
N GLY A 567 19.40 7.76 22.67
CA GLY A 567 18.87 6.41 22.84
C GLY A 567 18.43 5.77 21.53
N TYR A 568 18.01 6.58 20.57
CA TYR A 568 17.41 6.13 19.31
C TYR A 568 17.99 6.95 18.13
N PRO A 569 19.26 6.72 17.75
CA PRO A 569 19.86 7.43 16.62
C PRO A 569 19.14 7.08 15.32
N ARG A 570 18.71 8.10 14.57
CA ARG A 570 17.96 7.99 13.30
C ARG A 570 18.50 8.99 12.28
N GLU A 571 18.23 8.73 11.01
CA GLU A 571 18.59 9.65 9.92
C GLU A 571 17.74 10.94 9.93
N SER A 572 16.50 10.85 10.43
CA SER A 572 15.59 11.99 10.58
C SER A 572 15.24 12.26 12.04
N ASP A 573 15.18 13.55 12.39
CA ASP A 573 14.79 14.05 13.71
C ASP A 573 13.28 13.99 13.98
N ASP A 574 12.48 13.55 13.00
CA ASP A 574 11.01 13.63 13.05
C ASP A 574 10.27 12.31 13.30
N TYR A 575 10.98 11.19 13.36
CA TYR A 575 10.48 9.86 13.78
C TYR A 575 9.17 9.45 13.09
N ARG A 576 9.03 9.71 11.78
CA ARG A 576 7.81 9.36 10.99
C ARG A 576 7.48 7.88 11.06
N GLU A 577 8.50 7.04 11.17
CA GLU A 577 8.35 5.60 11.29
C GLU A 577 7.63 5.17 12.59
N TRP A 578 7.56 6.05 13.60
CA TRP A 578 6.85 5.82 14.86
C TRP A 578 5.39 6.32 14.85
N GLU A 579 4.91 6.89 13.74
CA GLU A 579 3.51 7.30 13.63
C GLU A 579 2.57 6.11 13.83
N LEU A 580 1.50 6.29 14.60
CA LEU A 580 0.60 5.20 15.00
C LEU A 580 -0.04 4.47 13.81
N ARG A 581 -0.23 5.16 12.67
CA ARG A 581 -0.74 4.56 11.43
C ARG A 581 0.16 3.44 10.87
N ASN A 582 1.45 3.44 11.23
CA ASN A 582 2.39 2.39 10.85
C ASN A 582 2.18 1.10 11.68
N PHE A 583 1.36 1.15 12.74
CA PHE A 583 1.00 0.02 13.59
C PHE A 583 -0.50 -0.27 13.44
N ARG A 584 -0.83 -1.22 12.56
CA ARG A 584 -2.23 -1.54 12.20
C ARG A 584 -3.01 -2.32 13.27
N ASP A 585 -2.37 -2.79 14.35
CA ASP A 585 -3.08 -3.52 15.40
C ASP A 585 -3.83 -2.54 16.31
N PRO A 586 -5.18 -2.60 16.38
CA PRO A 586 -5.96 -1.68 17.20
C PRO A 586 -5.70 -1.80 18.70
N SER A 587 -5.28 -2.97 19.20
CA SER A 587 -5.00 -3.19 20.63
C SER A 587 -3.72 -2.48 21.07
N ILE A 588 -2.61 -2.72 20.38
CA ILE A 588 -1.34 -2.04 20.63
C ILE A 588 -1.47 -0.54 20.37
N SER A 589 -2.12 -0.17 19.26
CA SER A 589 -2.28 1.25 18.92
C SER A 589 -3.13 2.00 19.94
N GLY A 590 -4.05 1.33 20.63
CA GLY A 590 -4.76 1.87 21.79
C GLY A 590 -3.83 2.21 22.95
N ASP A 591 -3.02 1.25 23.41
CA ASP A 591 -2.06 1.46 24.52
C ASP A 591 -1.01 2.52 24.19
N LEU A 592 -0.49 2.51 22.95
CA LEU A 592 0.44 3.52 22.45
C LEU A 592 -0.21 4.90 22.45
N ALA A 593 -1.43 5.03 21.90
CA ALA A 593 -2.17 6.28 21.86
C ALA A 593 -2.47 6.83 23.26
N ASP A 594 -2.92 5.98 24.18
CA ASP A 594 -3.23 6.34 25.56
C ASP A 594 -2.00 6.85 26.31
N ARG A 595 -0.85 6.22 26.07
CA ARG A 595 0.42 6.61 26.68
C ARG A 595 0.92 7.93 26.10
N LEU A 596 0.88 8.10 24.77
CA LEU A 596 1.18 9.37 24.10
C LEU A 596 0.27 10.50 24.61
N ASP A 597 -1.02 10.23 24.81
CA ASP A 597 -1.98 11.21 25.33
C ASP A 597 -1.74 11.61 26.76
N ARG A 598 -1.34 10.65 27.60
CA ARG A 598 -0.92 10.95 28.96
C ARG A 598 0.31 11.87 28.95
N SER A 599 1.33 11.51 28.16
CA SER A 599 2.56 12.29 28.03
C SER A 599 2.30 13.69 27.49
N PHE A 600 1.49 13.82 26.44
CA PHE A 600 1.10 15.10 25.87
C PHE A 600 0.36 15.98 26.89
N ARG A 601 -0.59 15.41 27.65
CA ARG A 601 -1.32 16.14 28.72
C ARG A 601 -0.42 16.57 29.88
N VAL A 602 0.53 15.73 30.28
CA VAL A 602 1.53 16.11 31.31
C VAL A 602 2.40 17.25 30.81
N GLY A 603 2.91 17.16 29.58
CA GLY A 603 3.71 18.23 28.98
C GLY A 603 2.93 19.54 28.81
N THR A 604 1.65 19.47 28.45
CA THR A 604 0.73 20.62 28.44
C THR A 604 0.67 21.29 29.82
N ARG A 605 0.55 20.50 30.90
CA ARG A 605 0.53 21.04 32.27
C ARG A 605 1.86 21.68 32.68
N HIS A 606 3.01 21.17 32.22
CA HIS A 606 4.30 21.84 32.41
C HIS A 606 4.32 23.22 31.73
N VAL A 607 3.90 23.30 30.47
CA VAL A 607 3.85 24.58 29.74
C VAL A 607 2.88 25.56 30.42
N GLN A 608 1.69 25.11 30.79
CA GLN A 608 0.73 25.93 31.55
C GLN A 608 1.31 26.38 32.90
N GLY A 609 2.06 25.52 33.60
CA GLY A 609 2.77 25.86 34.83
C GLY A 609 3.82 26.96 34.64
N LEU A 610 4.62 26.89 33.58
CA LEU A 610 5.59 27.92 33.21
C LEU A 610 4.90 29.25 32.87
N LEU A 611 3.78 29.20 32.14
CA LEU A 611 2.98 30.40 31.84
C LEU A 611 2.38 31.02 33.12
N ARG A 612 1.85 30.22 34.04
CA ARG A 612 1.37 30.69 35.35
C ARG A 612 2.49 31.28 36.20
N ALA A 613 3.66 30.66 36.25
CA ALA A 613 4.82 31.19 36.95
C ALA A 613 5.24 32.56 36.40
N ARG A 614 5.18 32.75 35.08
CA ARG A 614 5.43 34.05 34.41
C ARG A 614 4.35 35.09 34.75
N MET A 615 3.10 34.67 34.93
CA MET A 615 2.03 35.54 35.43
C MET A 615 2.29 36.01 36.88
N GLY A 616 2.97 35.23 37.71
CA GLY A 616 3.30 35.59 39.08
C GLY A 616 2.12 35.39 40.05
N GLY A 617 2.16 36.05 41.21
CA GLY A 617 1.22 35.80 42.31
C GLY A 617 -0.22 36.27 42.10
N ASP A 618 -0.46 37.15 41.12
CA ASP A 618 -1.80 37.61 40.76
C ASP A 618 -2.07 37.45 39.24
N PRO A 619 -2.46 36.24 38.80
CA PRO A 619 -2.74 35.96 37.39
C PRO A 619 -3.86 36.82 36.81
N GLN A 620 -4.86 37.19 37.61
CA GLN A 620 -6.01 37.98 37.13
C GLN A 620 -5.61 39.41 36.75
N GLN A 621 -4.70 40.04 37.49
CA GLN A 621 -4.19 41.36 37.14
C GLN A 621 -3.40 41.38 35.83
N LYS A 622 -2.73 40.27 35.49
CA LYS A 622 -1.95 40.16 34.26
C LYS A 622 -2.74 39.65 33.07
N ASP A 623 -3.99 39.23 33.25
CA ASP A 623 -4.88 38.73 32.21
C ASP A 623 -5.39 39.86 31.29
N THR A 624 -4.46 40.49 30.58
CA THR A 624 -4.68 41.66 29.73
C THR A 624 -4.24 41.35 28.30
N PRO A 625 -4.89 41.95 27.28
CA PRO A 625 -4.47 41.79 25.90
C PRO A 625 -3.00 42.14 25.66
N GLU A 626 -2.50 43.17 26.34
CA GLU A 626 -1.12 43.64 26.24
C GLU A 626 -0.13 42.59 26.74
N TRP A 627 -0.41 41.99 27.91
CA TRP A 627 0.43 40.93 28.47
C TRP A 627 0.42 39.68 27.59
N TRP A 628 -0.75 39.26 27.09
CA TRP A 628 -0.87 38.10 26.21
C TRP A 628 -0.11 38.26 24.89
N ARG A 629 -0.09 39.46 24.29
CA ARG A 629 0.77 39.73 23.12
C ARG A 629 2.25 39.60 23.44
N ALA A 630 2.71 40.16 24.56
CA ALA A 630 4.10 40.02 25.00
C ALA A 630 4.47 38.55 25.30
N THR A 631 3.53 37.78 25.82
CA THR A 631 3.67 36.33 25.99
C THR A 631 3.79 35.62 24.64
N ALA A 632 3.04 36.02 23.61
CA ALA A 632 3.16 35.46 22.26
C ALA A 632 4.57 35.59 21.67
N ASP A 633 5.23 36.74 21.91
CA ASP A 633 6.60 36.97 21.47
C ASP A 633 7.59 36.11 22.24
N THR A 634 7.35 35.96 23.55
CA THR A 634 8.15 35.07 24.42
C THR A 634 8.06 33.61 23.98
N LEU A 635 6.88 33.14 23.55
CA LEU A 635 6.70 31.75 23.09
C LEU A 635 7.56 31.42 21.87
N GLY A 636 7.94 32.42 21.06
CA GLY A 636 8.82 32.26 19.90
C GLY A 636 10.31 32.53 20.16
N ASP A 637 10.67 33.00 21.36
CA ASP A 637 12.04 33.37 21.70
C ASP A 637 12.86 32.12 22.04
N ALA A 638 13.93 31.87 21.29
CA ALA A 638 14.87 30.76 21.47
C ALA A 638 15.60 30.78 22.83
N ALA A 639 15.65 31.92 23.52
CA ALA A 639 16.22 32.03 24.86
C ALA A 639 15.29 31.49 25.97
N THR A 640 14.05 31.12 25.63
CA THR A 640 13.03 30.62 26.56
C THR A 640 12.84 29.11 26.40
N PRO A 641 12.23 28.41 27.37
CA PRO A 641 12.01 26.96 27.25
C PRO A 641 10.86 26.58 26.30
N PHE A 642 10.09 27.55 25.78
CA PHE A 642 8.87 27.27 25.01
C PHE A 642 9.13 26.66 23.63
N PRO A 643 10.15 27.05 22.86
CA PRO A 643 10.44 26.41 21.58
C PRO A 643 10.81 24.92 21.72
N GLU A 644 11.56 24.53 22.76
CA GLU A 644 11.88 23.12 23.04
C GLU A 644 10.63 22.33 23.43
N TRP A 645 9.77 22.89 24.29
CA TRP A 645 8.45 22.32 24.57
C TRP A 645 7.59 22.20 23.31
N GLY A 646 7.62 23.20 22.42
CA GLY A 646 6.94 23.18 21.15
C GLY A 646 7.41 22.03 20.27
N ARG A 647 8.73 21.85 20.13
CA ARG A 647 9.32 20.73 19.38
C ARG A 647 8.91 19.38 19.99
N PHE A 648 9.03 19.23 21.31
CA PHE A 648 8.71 17.98 21.99
C PHE A 648 7.22 17.61 21.92
N LEU A 649 6.32 18.56 22.21
CA LEU A 649 4.88 18.32 22.13
C LEU A 649 4.41 18.13 20.70
N HIS A 650 5.00 18.84 19.73
CA HIS A 650 4.70 18.65 18.32
C HIS A 650 5.08 17.24 17.85
N LEU A 651 6.25 16.72 18.28
CA LEU A 651 6.62 15.33 18.03
C LEU A 651 5.55 14.38 18.58
N LEU A 652 5.19 14.49 19.87
CA LEU A 652 4.16 13.64 20.48
C LEU A 652 2.80 13.72 19.76
N ALA A 653 2.39 14.91 19.33
CA ALA A 653 1.15 15.09 18.58
C ALA A 653 1.23 14.48 17.17
N ARG A 654 2.35 14.62 16.48
CA ARG A 654 2.59 14.07 15.14
C ARG A 654 2.57 12.55 15.13
N LEU A 655 3.14 11.91 16.16
CA LEU A 655 3.09 10.46 16.29
C LEU A 655 1.65 9.94 16.31
N ARG A 656 0.68 10.73 16.80
CA ARG A 656 -0.75 10.40 16.74
C ARG A 656 -1.42 10.80 15.43
N ASN A 657 -1.14 12.02 14.98
CA ASN A 657 -1.71 12.60 13.78
C ASN A 657 -0.61 13.37 13.03
N ALA A 658 -0.16 12.84 11.89
CA ALA A 658 0.93 13.41 11.10
C ALA A 658 0.73 14.90 10.74
N SER A 659 -0.52 15.36 10.67
CA SER A 659 -0.90 16.75 10.35
C SER A 659 -1.04 17.67 11.58
N ALA A 660 -0.80 17.16 12.79
CA ALA A 660 -0.99 17.94 14.00
C ALA A 660 -0.07 19.18 14.03
N PRO A 661 -0.60 20.39 14.29
CA PRO A 661 0.22 21.59 14.35
C PRO A 661 1.12 21.60 15.59
N ASN A 662 2.17 22.42 15.56
CA ASN A 662 2.97 22.69 16.76
C ASN A 662 2.13 23.50 17.77
N PRO A 663 1.82 22.95 18.96
CA PRO A 663 0.86 23.58 19.87
C PRO A 663 1.37 24.89 20.50
N VAL A 664 2.69 25.08 20.60
CA VAL A 664 3.29 26.35 21.07
C VAL A 664 3.19 27.42 19.98
N ALA A 665 3.46 27.04 18.73
CA ALA A 665 3.30 27.95 17.59
C ALA A 665 1.83 28.34 17.39
N GLU A 666 0.91 27.40 17.55
CA GLU A 666 -0.54 27.63 17.51
C GLU A 666 -0.96 28.62 18.61
N LEU A 667 -0.53 28.41 19.85
CA LEU A 667 -0.81 29.35 20.95
C LEU A 667 -0.23 30.74 20.66
N ALA A 668 1.03 30.83 20.19
CA ALA A 668 1.63 32.11 19.85
C ALA A 668 0.87 32.83 18.72
N ALA A 669 0.46 32.10 17.68
CA ALA A 669 -0.34 32.66 16.58
C ALA A 669 -1.69 33.17 17.08
N PHE A 670 -2.38 32.38 17.92
CA PHE A 670 -3.64 32.76 18.54
C PHE A 670 -3.50 34.05 19.37
N LEU A 671 -2.48 34.14 20.23
CA LEU A 671 -2.27 35.30 21.11
C LEU A 671 -1.89 36.58 20.35
N ARG A 672 -1.37 36.46 19.12
CA ARG A 672 -1.10 37.62 18.24
C ARG A 672 -2.34 38.15 17.54
N GLN A 673 -3.44 37.38 17.49
CA GLN A 673 -4.66 37.83 16.83
C GLN A 673 -5.24 39.04 17.56
N THR A 674 -5.40 40.15 16.84
CA THR A 674 -5.98 41.40 17.38
C THR A 674 -7.50 41.43 17.31
N LYS A 675 -8.09 40.50 16.54
CA LYS A 675 -9.52 40.34 16.35
C LYS A 675 -9.85 38.89 16.04
N PHE A 676 -11.04 38.46 16.43
CA PHE A 676 -11.61 37.15 16.16
C PHE A 676 -12.96 37.35 15.49
N ASP A 677 -13.08 36.90 14.24
CA ASP A 677 -14.32 36.95 13.51
C ASP A 677 -15.13 35.68 13.81
N MET A 678 -16.29 35.85 14.44
CA MET A 678 -17.21 34.80 14.85
C MET A 678 -18.42 34.81 13.91
N ASN A 679 -18.79 33.64 13.40
CA ASN A 679 -20.02 33.47 12.63
C ASN A 679 -20.97 32.63 13.46
N LEU A 680 -21.84 33.26 14.25
CA LEU A 680 -22.73 32.56 15.17
C LEU A 680 -24.09 32.36 14.49
N GLN A 681 -24.23 31.28 13.72
CA GLN A 681 -25.47 30.95 13.00
C GLN A 681 -26.52 30.30 13.91
N GLY A 682 -26.07 29.61 14.97
CA GLY A 682 -26.94 28.95 15.93
C GLY A 682 -26.20 28.17 17.01
N PHE A 683 -26.95 27.69 18.00
CA PHE A 683 -26.47 26.88 19.10
C PHE A 683 -27.43 25.74 19.44
N ASP A 684 -26.87 24.60 19.84
CA ASP A 684 -27.59 23.53 20.49
C ASP A 684 -27.35 23.63 22.00
N LEU A 685 -28.43 23.79 22.76
CA LEU A 685 -28.42 23.91 24.22
C LEU A 685 -28.96 22.62 24.83
N VAL A 686 -28.12 21.92 25.60
CA VAL A 686 -28.54 20.75 26.38
C VAL A 686 -28.82 21.18 27.82
N LEU A 687 -30.06 20.99 28.26
CA LEU A 687 -30.49 21.20 29.65
C LEU A 687 -30.66 19.85 30.35
N PRO A 688 -30.00 19.61 31.50
CA PRO A 688 -30.24 18.41 32.29
C PRO A 688 -31.65 18.44 32.91
N PRO A 689 -32.23 17.26 33.25
CA PRO A 689 -33.62 17.15 33.69
C PRO A 689 -33.81 17.74 35.09
N ASP A 690 -32.76 17.70 35.91
CA ASP A 690 -32.74 18.08 37.33
C ASP A 690 -31.95 19.37 37.58
N LEU A 691 -32.01 20.33 36.64
CA LEU A 691 -31.39 21.64 36.84
C LEU A 691 -32.20 22.44 37.88
N GLY A 692 -31.94 22.17 39.16
CA GLY A 692 -32.71 22.68 40.30
C GLY A 692 -33.85 21.74 40.72
N LEU A 693 -34.90 22.29 41.34
CA LEU A 693 -36.03 21.52 41.89
C LEU A 693 -37.17 21.25 40.88
N GLY A 694 -36.95 21.42 39.57
CA GLY A 694 -38.02 21.19 38.60
C GLY A 694 -37.59 21.20 37.14
N LYS A 695 -38.54 20.84 36.26
CA LYS A 695 -38.34 20.80 34.80
C LYS A 695 -37.93 22.19 34.27
N VAL A 696 -36.85 22.22 33.51
CA VAL A 696 -36.34 23.45 32.88
C VAL A 696 -36.60 23.46 31.38
N ALA A 697 -37.13 24.58 30.89
CA ALA A 697 -37.26 24.84 29.46
C ALA A 697 -36.89 26.28 29.15
N PRO A 698 -36.35 26.58 27.95
CA PRO A 698 -36.19 27.95 27.50
C PRO A 698 -37.53 28.71 27.50
N ALA A 699 -37.49 29.95 27.97
CA ALA A 699 -38.64 30.85 28.04
C ALA A 699 -38.48 32.08 27.12
N GLY A 700 -37.43 32.13 26.32
CA GLY A 700 -37.12 33.22 25.40
C GLY A 700 -35.94 32.89 24.47
N GLY A 701 -35.46 33.88 23.75
CA GLY A 701 -34.25 33.76 22.93
C GLY A 701 -32.97 33.78 23.77
N LEU A 702 -31.92 33.16 23.25
CA LEU A 702 -30.55 33.32 23.74
C LEU A 702 -30.03 34.67 23.21
N THR A 703 -29.45 35.49 24.08
CA THR A 703 -28.81 36.75 23.66
C THR A 703 -27.32 36.69 23.95
N ILE A 704 -26.52 37.13 22.98
CA ILE A 704 -25.07 37.28 23.11
C ILE A 704 -24.74 38.75 22.86
N THR A 705 -24.11 39.37 23.84
CA THR A 705 -23.76 40.80 23.82
C THR A 705 -22.25 40.95 23.96
N ILE A 706 -21.65 41.75 23.06
CA ILE A 706 -20.25 42.15 23.10
C ILE A 706 -20.20 43.65 23.33
N THR A 707 -19.49 44.09 24.37
CA THR A 707 -19.23 45.50 24.64
C THR A 707 -17.75 45.78 24.42
N THR A 708 -17.44 46.70 23.50
CA THR A 708 -16.05 47.03 23.19
C THR A 708 -15.33 47.60 24.42
N ARG A 709 -14.06 47.21 24.61
CA ARG A 709 -13.19 47.72 25.70
C ARG A 709 -13.27 49.25 25.82
N GLY A 710 -13.53 49.74 27.04
CA GLY A 710 -13.70 51.17 27.32
C GLY A 710 -15.15 51.66 27.30
N GLY A 711 -16.14 50.75 27.24
CA GLY A 711 -17.57 51.10 27.29
C GLY A 711 -18.09 51.71 25.99
N GLY A 712 -17.48 51.36 24.86
CA GLY A 712 -17.86 51.87 23.54
C GLY A 712 -19.12 51.20 22.98
N GLN A 713 -19.04 50.75 21.73
CA GLN A 713 -20.18 50.12 21.04
C GLN A 713 -20.56 48.79 21.70
N THR A 714 -21.84 48.62 21.99
CA THR A 714 -22.44 47.33 22.38
C THR A 714 -23.14 46.71 21.18
N ILE A 715 -22.77 45.48 20.84
CA ILE A 715 -23.35 44.70 19.76
C ILE A 715 -24.06 43.49 20.38
N THR A 716 -25.39 43.42 20.20
CA THR A 716 -26.20 42.29 20.67
C THR A 716 -26.69 41.46 19.49
N ARG A 717 -26.66 40.13 19.64
CA ARG A 717 -27.27 39.17 18.74
C ARG A 717 -28.26 38.31 19.51
N SER A 718 -29.45 38.19 18.95
CA SER A 718 -30.54 37.38 19.48
C SER A 718 -30.65 36.10 18.68
N PHE A 719 -30.91 35.00 19.36
CA PHE A 719 -31.11 33.69 18.77
C PHE A 719 -32.45 33.14 19.22
N LYS A 720 -33.32 32.84 18.25
CA LYS A 720 -34.65 32.30 18.51
C LYS A 720 -34.60 30.78 18.57
N GLN A 721 -35.37 30.20 19.47
CA GLN A 721 -35.52 28.75 19.53
C GLN A 721 -36.17 28.22 18.23
N ALA A 722 -35.51 27.28 17.58
CA ALA A 722 -35.94 26.63 16.35
C ALA A 722 -36.55 25.25 16.68
N GLY A 723 -37.85 25.23 16.92
CA GLY A 723 -38.62 24.01 17.20
C GLY A 723 -38.68 23.61 18.68
N PRO A 724 -39.41 22.53 19.01
CA PRO A 724 -39.52 22.02 20.38
C PRO A 724 -38.22 21.35 20.83
N GLY A 725 -38.02 21.25 22.15
CA GLY A 725 -36.89 20.52 22.71
C GLY A 725 -36.96 19.01 22.42
N ILE A 726 -35.83 18.43 22.06
CA ILE A 726 -35.67 16.99 21.75
C ILE A 726 -34.96 16.33 22.93
N ARG A 727 -35.47 15.19 23.40
CA ARG A 727 -34.82 14.46 24.50
C ARG A 727 -33.56 13.75 23.97
N GLU A 728 -32.40 14.08 24.52
CA GLU A 728 -31.09 13.51 24.16
C GLU A 728 -30.42 12.93 25.42
N GLY A 729 -30.44 11.60 25.54
CA GLY A 729 -29.93 10.91 26.74
C GLY A 729 -30.65 11.34 28.01
N ALA A 730 -29.87 11.83 29.00
CA ALA A 730 -30.42 12.36 30.24
C ALA A 730 -31.03 13.77 30.09
N GLY A 731 -30.61 14.56 29.10
CA GLY A 731 -31.00 15.95 28.93
C GLY A 731 -32.09 16.21 27.89
N THR A 732 -32.51 17.46 27.77
CA THR A 732 -33.32 17.97 26.66
C THR A 732 -32.51 18.98 25.87
N SER A 733 -32.34 18.73 24.57
CA SER A 733 -31.62 19.54 23.61
C SER A 733 -32.57 20.54 22.93
N TYR A 734 -32.19 21.81 22.90
CA TYR A 734 -32.95 22.91 22.29
C TYR A 734 -32.07 23.61 21.27
N ARG A 735 -32.55 23.71 20.03
CA ARG A 735 -31.84 24.39 18.96
C ARG A 735 -32.21 25.88 18.93
N PHE A 736 -31.21 26.73 18.76
CA PHE A 736 -31.35 28.17 18.60
C PHE A 736 -30.74 28.61 17.27
N SER A 737 -31.45 29.45 16.53
CA SER A 737 -31.02 30.04 15.25
C SER A 737 -30.95 31.56 15.37
N VAL A 738 -29.93 32.17 14.76
CA VAL A 738 -29.74 33.63 14.80
C VAL A 738 -30.89 34.40 14.17
N GLU A 739 -31.26 35.54 14.77
CA GLU A 739 -32.14 36.53 14.18
C GLU A 739 -31.30 37.63 13.51
N GLY A 740 -31.12 37.54 12.19
CA GLY A 740 -30.38 38.53 11.39
C GLY A 740 -28.92 38.16 11.12
N ASP A 741 -28.01 39.14 11.22
CA ASP A 741 -26.59 38.96 10.89
C ASP A 741 -25.87 38.12 11.95
N ALA A 742 -25.32 36.98 11.53
CA ALA A 742 -24.56 36.06 12.38
C ALA A 742 -23.15 36.54 12.71
N LYS A 743 -22.62 37.52 11.97
CA LYS A 743 -21.23 37.95 12.12
C LYS A 743 -21.05 38.84 13.34
N LEU A 744 -20.04 38.51 14.12
CA LEU A 744 -19.57 39.25 15.29
C LEU A 744 -18.05 39.30 15.29
N THR A 745 -17.48 40.49 15.41
CA THR A 745 -16.03 40.64 15.61
C THR A 745 -15.76 40.88 17.09
N TYR A 746 -15.00 39.99 17.71
CA TYR A 746 -14.53 40.11 19.08
C TYR A 746 -13.07 40.59 19.09
N ARG A 747 -12.72 41.55 19.94
CA ARG A 747 -11.33 41.94 20.19
C ARG A 747 -10.91 41.52 21.59
N PRO A 748 -9.65 41.08 21.79
CA PRO A 748 -9.16 40.78 23.12
C PRO A 748 -9.38 41.94 24.10
N GLY A 749 -10.00 41.65 25.25
CA GLY A 749 -10.39 42.61 26.28
C GLY A 749 -11.80 43.19 26.12
N ASP A 750 -12.55 42.84 25.07
CA ASP A 750 -13.98 43.13 25.00
C ASP A 750 -14.76 42.32 26.04
N GLU A 751 -15.84 42.90 26.57
CA GLU A 751 -16.72 42.18 27.48
C GLU A 751 -17.71 41.34 26.67
N LEU A 752 -17.78 40.03 26.95
CA LEU A 752 -18.78 39.14 26.37
C LEU A 752 -19.73 38.63 27.45
N LYS A 753 -21.02 38.77 27.18
CA LYS A 753 -22.11 38.30 28.05
C LYS A 753 -23.10 37.49 27.23
N ALA A 754 -23.43 36.29 27.68
CA ALA A 754 -24.52 35.51 27.10
C ALA A 754 -25.57 35.17 28.14
N GLU A 755 -26.82 35.24 27.72
CA GLU A 755 -27.98 35.21 28.60
C GLU A 755 -29.15 34.46 27.95
N LEU A 756 -29.80 33.58 28.71
CA LEU A 756 -31.00 32.89 28.26
C LEU A 756 -32.04 32.86 29.37
N LEU A 757 -33.25 33.36 29.08
CA LEU A 757 -34.38 33.20 29.97
C LEU A 757 -34.86 31.75 29.94
N VAL A 758 -34.99 31.15 31.12
CA VAL A 758 -35.45 29.77 31.30
C VAL A 758 -36.55 29.73 32.36
N ARG A 759 -37.51 28.83 32.19
CA ARG A 759 -38.54 28.56 33.20
C ARG A 759 -38.18 27.30 33.96
N VAL A 760 -38.00 27.42 35.27
CA VAL A 760 -37.73 26.31 36.20
C VAL A 760 -38.98 26.09 37.04
N GLY A 761 -39.79 25.10 36.70
CA GLY A 761 -41.13 24.94 37.29
C GLY A 761 -42.03 26.14 36.96
N THR A 762 -42.40 26.95 37.96
CA THR A 762 -43.20 28.18 37.80
C THR A 762 -42.39 29.47 37.87
N GLN A 763 -41.08 29.38 38.13
CA GLN A 763 -40.20 30.55 38.28
C GLN A 763 -39.48 30.88 36.96
N ASP A 764 -39.47 32.16 36.60
CA ASP A 764 -38.66 32.66 35.50
C ASP A 764 -37.24 32.94 36.00
N CYS A 765 -36.29 32.14 35.56
CA CYS A 765 -34.86 32.24 35.89
C CYS A 765 -34.07 32.65 34.65
N LYS A 766 -32.77 32.88 34.84
CA LYS A 766 -31.85 33.26 33.77
C LYS A 766 -30.58 32.43 33.83
N LEU A 767 -30.20 31.81 32.72
CA LEU A 767 -28.87 31.26 32.54
C LEU A 767 -27.94 32.40 32.08
N VAL A 768 -26.83 32.59 32.78
CA VAL A 768 -25.85 33.64 32.48
C VAL A 768 -24.46 33.00 32.36
N TRP A 769 -23.84 33.12 31.19
CA TRP A 769 -22.45 32.72 30.97
C TRP A 769 -21.54 33.90 31.32
N GLU A 770 -21.17 34.01 32.59
CA GLU A 770 -20.39 35.15 33.12
C GLU A 770 -18.95 34.82 33.52
N SER A 771 -18.58 33.54 33.65
CA SER A 771 -17.29 33.11 34.21
C SER A 771 -16.29 32.78 33.11
N PRO A 772 -15.41 33.71 32.68
CA PRO A 772 -14.42 33.38 31.66
C PRO A 772 -13.24 32.60 32.26
N ALA A 773 -12.57 31.79 31.44
CA ALA A 773 -11.22 31.32 31.77
C ALA A 773 -10.17 32.45 31.65
N SER A 774 -10.43 33.45 30.80
CA SER A 774 -9.60 34.65 30.63
C SER A 774 -10.42 35.93 30.42
N GLN A 775 -10.08 36.99 31.15
CA GLN A 775 -10.62 38.35 30.99
C GLN A 775 -10.29 38.95 29.63
N ALA A 776 -9.16 38.58 29.02
CA ALA A 776 -8.81 39.00 27.68
C ALA A 776 -9.59 38.24 26.59
N PHE A 777 -9.93 36.96 26.81
CA PHE A 777 -10.59 36.10 25.82
C PHE A 777 -11.92 35.53 26.36
N GLN A 778 -12.92 36.40 26.51
CA GLN A 778 -14.19 36.08 27.16
C GLN A 778 -15.15 35.24 26.32
N PHE A 779 -14.92 35.03 25.02
CA PHE A 779 -15.76 34.14 24.21
C PHE A 779 -15.75 32.69 24.70
N ASP A 780 -14.71 32.27 25.42
CA ASP A 780 -14.63 30.96 26.04
C ASP A 780 -15.72 30.72 27.09
N LYS A 781 -16.32 31.79 27.65
CA LYS A 781 -17.49 31.72 28.55
C LYS A 781 -18.59 30.81 28.00
N LEU A 782 -18.82 30.84 26.69
CA LEU A 782 -19.87 30.06 26.04
C LEU A 782 -19.64 28.54 26.09
N ARG A 783 -18.41 28.10 26.36
CA ARG A 783 -18.05 26.67 26.49
C ARG A 783 -18.14 26.16 27.93
N HIS A 784 -18.25 27.07 28.91
CA HIS A 784 -18.40 26.72 30.33
C HIS A 784 -19.87 26.59 30.72
N GLU A 785 -20.09 25.98 31.88
CA GLU A 785 -21.41 25.95 32.49
C GLU A 785 -21.85 27.37 32.85
N PRO A 786 -23.08 27.77 32.49
CA PRO A 786 -23.66 29.04 32.93
C PRO A 786 -23.93 29.02 34.43
N ARG A 787 -24.28 30.17 34.98
CA ARG A 787 -24.94 30.27 36.28
C ARG A 787 -26.43 30.46 36.12
N LEU A 788 -27.22 29.80 36.96
CA LEU A 788 -28.66 29.99 37.06
C LEU A 788 -28.95 31.10 38.07
N VAL A 789 -29.40 32.25 37.57
CA VAL A 789 -29.79 33.42 38.35
C VAL A 789 -31.31 33.40 38.56
N LYS A 790 -31.72 33.39 39.83
CA LYS A 790 -33.13 33.40 40.27
C LYS A 790 -33.67 34.85 40.30
N PRO A 791 -35.00 35.07 40.30
CA PRO A 791 -35.61 36.40 40.38
C PRO A 791 -35.11 37.25 41.56
N GLY A 792 -34.77 36.62 42.68
CA GLY A 792 -34.23 37.29 43.87
C GLY A 792 -32.73 37.66 43.78
N GLY A 793 -32.09 37.48 42.63
CA GLY A 793 -30.67 37.77 42.41
C GLY A 793 -29.70 36.71 42.93
N THR A 794 -30.18 35.68 43.62
CA THR A 794 -29.35 34.53 44.02
C THR A 794 -28.93 33.72 42.79
N SER A 795 -27.68 33.26 42.78
CA SER A 795 -27.07 32.59 41.64
C SER A 795 -26.40 31.29 42.05
N GLU A 796 -26.71 30.20 41.35
CA GLU A 796 -26.13 28.87 41.54
C GLU A 796 -25.49 28.34 40.24
N PRO A 797 -24.54 27.40 40.29
CA PRO A 797 -23.98 26.79 39.08
C PRO A 797 -25.05 26.06 38.27
N GLY A 798 -25.07 26.27 36.96
CA GLY A 798 -25.93 25.56 36.02
C GLY A 798 -25.34 24.21 35.62
N THR A 799 -25.05 23.35 36.60
CA THR A 799 -24.32 22.09 36.39
C THR A 799 -24.98 21.21 35.34
N GLY A 800 -24.19 20.74 34.38
CA GLY A 800 -24.63 19.91 33.26
C GLY A 800 -25.28 20.67 32.10
N VAL A 801 -25.50 21.99 32.20
CA VAL A 801 -25.95 22.79 31.06
C VAL A 801 -24.80 22.98 30.07
N ARG A 802 -25.02 22.60 28.82
CA ARG A 802 -24.03 22.72 27.74
C ARG A 802 -24.58 23.55 26.59
N LEU A 803 -23.81 24.51 26.12
CA LEU A 803 -24.09 25.28 24.92
C LEU A 803 -23.04 24.91 23.86
N THR A 804 -23.48 24.35 22.74
CA THR A 804 -22.59 23.91 21.65
C THR A 804 -22.94 24.67 20.37
N PRO A 805 -21.98 25.35 19.71
CA PRO A 805 -22.24 26.01 18.44
C PRO A 805 -22.66 24.97 17.39
N THR A 806 -23.61 25.32 16.52
CA THR A 806 -23.98 24.45 15.39
C THR A 806 -22.80 24.26 14.44
N THR A 807 -22.83 23.21 13.60
CA THR A 807 -21.74 22.90 12.65
C THR A 807 -21.43 24.02 11.65
N VAL A 808 -22.42 24.87 11.36
CA VAL A 808 -22.28 26.07 10.51
C VAL A 808 -21.75 27.30 11.26
N SER A 809 -21.69 27.23 12.59
CA SER A 809 -21.22 28.32 13.43
C SER A 809 -19.72 28.20 13.72
N THR A 810 -19.00 29.31 13.62
CA THR A 810 -17.59 29.38 13.99
C THR A 810 -17.43 30.16 15.30
N LEU A 811 -17.02 29.45 16.35
CA LEU A 811 -16.67 30.02 17.65
C LEU A 811 -15.20 29.72 17.95
N PRO A 812 -14.33 30.73 18.10
CA PRO A 812 -12.94 30.53 18.46
C PRO A 812 -12.79 29.67 19.73
N SER A 813 -11.75 28.85 19.78
CA SER A 813 -11.36 28.06 20.95
C SER A 813 -10.06 28.58 21.51
N LEU A 814 -9.93 28.57 22.84
CA LEU A 814 -8.61 28.72 23.46
C LEU A 814 -7.73 27.52 23.05
N PRO A 815 -6.49 27.74 22.59
CA PRO A 815 -5.56 26.65 22.29
C PRO A 815 -5.28 25.81 23.54
N LEU A 816 -4.94 24.54 23.36
CA LEU A 816 -4.77 23.57 24.45
C LEU A 816 -3.74 23.99 25.51
N LEU A 817 -2.71 24.72 25.11
CA LEU A 817 -1.65 25.22 26.02
C LEU A 817 -2.06 26.47 26.81
N PHE A 818 -3.23 27.06 26.55
CA PHE A 818 -3.72 28.22 27.28
C PHE A 818 -3.98 27.82 28.75
N PRO A 819 -3.36 28.49 29.75
CA PRO A 819 -3.54 28.13 31.15
C PRO A 819 -4.88 28.64 31.68
N ASP A 820 -5.53 27.88 32.55
CA ASP A 820 -6.62 28.44 33.36
C ASP A 820 -6.02 29.52 34.28
N VAL A 821 -6.54 30.74 34.14
CA VAL A 821 -6.12 31.95 34.88
C VAL A 821 -6.96 32.13 36.16
N ARG A 822 -8.04 31.35 36.31
CA ARG A 822 -8.84 31.33 37.54
C ARG A 822 -8.06 30.70 38.68
N LYS A 823 -8.30 31.21 39.89
CA LYS A 823 -7.75 30.67 41.14
C LYS A 823 -8.57 29.50 41.64
#